data_AF-J5XD02-F1
#
_entry.id   AF-J5XD02-F1
#
_cell.length_a   1.000
_cell.length_b   1.000
_cell.length_c   1.000
_cell.angle_alpha   90.00
_cell.angle_beta   90.00
_cell.angle_gamma   90.00
#
_symmetry.space_group_name_H-M   'P 1'
#
loop_
_entity.id
_entity.type
_entity.pdbx_description
1 polymer ?
#
loop_
_entity_poly.entity_id
_entity_poly.type
_entity_poly.pdbx_seq_one_letter_code
_entity_poly.pdbx_strand_id
1 'polypeptide(L)'
;MGKPAWGLLAAKLGNKENRENFLNTFWWKKPDERNQKPTVPPETFSPARGEGLHYHLNLLKPTQGARKPAMSWSEAVIRYQKATVIEDEARHELVRYSELEEQINNQEQALIQCGESRASINAALSEQNGIYLALSSDVAGQEEAGTRLHRELAEADKRVHQHEANKPGILMAIFSLGKIPREWWGRYQRLTDEMDSLRTTLAEHIKALTSSQALRDEAHSQTEALKSELALSVSRETAIREKVARDISELAEARTMMGDAWPDRNATDEQRELSAPWLSKRWRDTRERMFLAALDVHRAFIESHPVEMSANLNLVSDWLNGKEIPDKQAALALDSLSLVVPVISTTFASVPRMFKKIGKEAIGWLLIDEAGQALPQQAAGAVWRAKRTVVVGDPKQLEPVSGIPSSVEGALAQSYDIPASWWPGKISAQVLADQTMELGTWLPDVEKGQVWVGCPLRVHRRCDDPMFSISNNIAYGGLMVHGKKQSTSCLPDSGWLDVKGKSCEGNWIAEEGTAVEKLLLTLKEQYGIAPDDVFLISPFKDCAMKLRKLASRTGFRSNRTGTVHTTQGKEAAVVVLVLGGNIQKNGAKSWAASKPNLLNVAVSRARQRLYVIGERSLWEKHAYFSSLSRELGPLQEKMHKNAVTEP
;
A
#
# COMPACT_ATOMS: atom_id res chain seq x y z
N MET A 1 -25.29 -10.11 -13.76
CA MET A 1 -24.30 -11.02 -14.38
C MET A 1 -25.02 -12.26 -14.86
N GLY A 2 -25.16 -12.45 -16.17
CA GLY A 2 -25.82 -13.61 -16.80
C GLY A 2 -24.86 -14.75 -17.17
N LYS A 3 -23.76 -14.92 -16.41
CA LYS A 3 -22.79 -16.02 -16.59
C LYS A 3 -23.04 -17.10 -15.54
N PRO A 4 -22.86 -18.39 -15.86
CA PRO A 4 -22.97 -19.47 -14.87
C PRO A 4 -21.87 -19.35 -13.81
N ALA A 5 -22.24 -19.27 -12.54
CA ALA A 5 -21.35 -19.20 -11.38
C ALA A 5 -21.81 -20.19 -10.33
N TRP A 6 -20.93 -21.00 -9.74
CA TRP A 6 -21.34 -22.10 -8.85
C TRP A 6 -21.66 -21.66 -7.41
N GLY A 7 -21.30 -20.43 -7.03
CA GLY A 7 -21.54 -19.84 -5.71
C GLY A 7 -21.82 -18.33 -5.80
N LEU A 8 -22.18 -17.74 -4.66
CA LEU A 8 -22.44 -16.30 -4.55
C LEU A 8 -21.27 -15.62 -3.84
N LEU A 9 -20.53 -14.74 -4.53
CA LEU A 9 -19.43 -13.99 -3.89
C LEU A 9 -19.91 -13.11 -2.73
N ALA A 10 -21.14 -12.61 -2.79
CA ALA A 10 -21.71 -11.76 -1.76
C ALA A 10 -23.22 -12.00 -1.58
N ALA A 11 -23.71 -11.84 -0.36
CA ALA A 11 -25.13 -11.83 -0.04
C ALA A 11 -25.52 -10.58 0.76
N LYS A 12 -26.63 -9.96 0.35
CA LYS A 12 -27.31 -8.92 1.13
C LYS A 12 -28.25 -9.58 2.12
N LEU A 13 -27.93 -9.50 3.40
CA LEU A 13 -28.74 -10.04 4.50
C LEU A 13 -29.34 -8.87 5.33
N GLY A 14 -29.54 -9.09 6.63
CA GLY A 14 -30.08 -8.09 7.54
C GLY A 14 -31.57 -8.28 7.83
N ASN A 15 -32.41 -7.43 7.23
CA ASN A 15 -33.86 -7.49 7.47
C ASN A 15 -34.46 -8.84 7.02
N LYS A 16 -35.67 -9.15 7.49
CA LYS A 16 -36.34 -10.44 7.23
C LYS A 16 -36.51 -10.70 5.73
N GLU A 17 -36.99 -9.71 4.98
CA GLU A 17 -37.22 -9.80 3.54
C GLU A 17 -35.94 -10.17 2.76
N ASN A 18 -34.80 -9.52 3.04
CA ASN A 18 -33.53 -9.84 2.39
C ASN A 18 -33.09 -11.29 2.68
N ARG A 19 -33.25 -11.76 3.93
CA ARG A 19 -32.88 -13.13 4.33
C ARG A 19 -33.76 -14.17 3.65
N GLU A 20 -35.07 -13.94 3.59
CA GLU A 20 -36.03 -14.83 2.91
C GLU A 20 -35.76 -14.87 1.40
N ASN A 21 -35.56 -13.71 0.76
CA ASN A 21 -35.22 -13.63 -0.66
C ASN A 21 -33.91 -14.36 -0.98
N PHE A 22 -32.89 -14.22 -0.13
CA PHE A 22 -31.64 -14.95 -0.24
C PHE A 22 -31.88 -16.46 -0.16
N LEU A 23 -32.54 -16.97 0.89
CA LEU A 23 -32.80 -18.39 1.05
C LEU A 23 -33.64 -18.98 -0.09
N ASN A 24 -34.68 -18.27 -0.53
CA ASN A 24 -35.56 -18.70 -1.61
C ASN A 24 -34.82 -18.80 -2.95
N THR A 25 -33.84 -17.93 -3.19
CA THR A 25 -33.09 -17.88 -4.46
C THR A 25 -31.86 -18.79 -4.45
N PHE A 26 -31.07 -18.73 -3.39
CA PHE A 26 -29.79 -19.42 -3.30
C PHE A 26 -29.94 -20.87 -2.84
N TRP A 27 -30.78 -21.12 -1.84
CA TRP A 27 -30.89 -22.44 -1.22
C TRP A 27 -32.03 -23.25 -1.82
N TRP A 28 -33.27 -22.74 -1.74
CA TRP A 28 -34.48 -23.51 -2.03
C TRP A 28 -34.97 -23.48 -3.49
N LYS A 29 -34.37 -22.63 -4.35
CA LYS A 29 -34.85 -22.46 -5.72
C LYS A 29 -34.75 -23.78 -6.51
N LYS A 30 -35.86 -24.18 -7.13
CA LYS A 30 -35.90 -25.30 -8.08
C LYS A 30 -35.80 -24.77 -9.51
N PRO A 31 -35.23 -25.56 -10.45
CA PRO A 31 -35.24 -25.18 -11.86
C PRO A 31 -36.66 -24.94 -12.39
N ASP A 32 -36.83 -24.01 -13.34
CA ASP A 32 -38.14 -23.76 -13.97
C ASP A 32 -38.58 -25.00 -14.78
N GLU A 33 -39.54 -25.77 -14.26
CA GLU A 33 -40.07 -26.99 -14.89
C GLU A 33 -41.00 -26.73 -16.10
N ARG A 34 -41.13 -25.48 -16.55
CA ARG A 34 -42.16 -25.07 -17.54
C ARG A 34 -41.87 -25.49 -18.98
N ASN A 35 -40.67 -25.95 -19.32
CA ASN A 35 -40.37 -26.52 -20.64
C ASN A 35 -39.57 -27.82 -20.48
N GLN A 36 -40.28 -28.95 -20.60
CA GLN A 36 -39.80 -30.33 -20.59
C GLN A 36 -39.13 -30.75 -19.28
N LYS A 37 -39.78 -31.64 -18.50
CA LYS A 37 -39.08 -32.47 -17.51
C LYS A 37 -37.99 -33.23 -18.27
N PRO A 38 -36.70 -32.91 -18.10
CA PRO A 38 -35.68 -33.75 -18.68
C PRO A 38 -35.74 -35.09 -17.91
N THR A 39 -35.82 -36.20 -18.62
CA THR A 39 -35.85 -37.56 -18.04
C THR A 39 -34.60 -37.85 -17.21
N VAL A 40 -33.52 -37.07 -17.40
CA VAL A 40 -32.24 -37.12 -16.69
C VAL A 40 -31.83 -35.71 -16.23
N PRO A 41 -31.52 -35.48 -14.95
CA PRO A 41 -31.01 -34.20 -14.48
C PRO A 41 -29.74 -33.77 -15.23
N PRO A 42 -29.54 -32.48 -15.55
CA PRO A 42 -28.35 -32.02 -16.27
C PRO A 42 -27.08 -32.26 -15.44
N GLU A 43 -26.00 -32.70 -16.13
CA GLU A 43 -24.72 -33.05 -15.51
C GLU A 43 -24.00 -31.86 -14.86
N THR A 44 -24.19 -30.65 -15.38
CA THR A 44 -23.50 -29.44 -14.90
C THR A 44 -24.42 -28.57 -14.07
N PHE A 45 -23.92 -27.91 -13.03
CA PHE A 45 -24.66 -26.88 -12.30
C PHE A 45 -24.81 -25.61 -13.15
N SER A 46 -26.01 -24.98 -13.15
CA SER A 46 -26.20 -23.69 -13.82
C SER A 46 -27.23 -22.81 -13.09
N PRO A 47 -26.80 -21.66 -12.53
CA PRO A 47 -27.73 -20.66 -11.99
C PRO A 47 -28.69 -20.08 -13.03
N ALA A 48 -28.31 -20.09 -14.31
CA ALA A 48 -29.17 -19.58 -15.39
C ALA A 48 -30.47 -20.38 -15.52
N ARG A 49 -30.47 -21.65 -15.09
CA ARG A 49 -31.67 -22.50 -15.03
C ARG A 49 -32.47 -22.30 -13.74
N GLY A 50 -32.06 -21.39 -12.86
CA GLY A 50 -32.70 -21.16 -11.57
C GLY A 50 -32.44 -22.26 -10.53
N GLU A 51 -31.40 -23.06 -10.72
CA GLU A 51 -31.06 -24.14 -9.80
C GLU A 51 -30.43 -23.61 -8.50
N GLY A 52 -31.09 -23.82 -7.37
CA GLY A 52 -30.56 -23.54 -6.04
C GLY A 52 -29.58 -24.60 -5.56
N LEU A 53 -28.72 -24.26 -4.60
CA LEU A 53 -27.65 -25.13 -4.12
C LEU A 53 -28.19 -26.39 -3.43
N HIS A 54 -29.34 -26.33 -2.75
CA HIS A 54 -29.93 -27.50 -2.13
C HIS A 54 -30.27 -28.59 -3.16
N TYR A 55 -30.88 -28.18 -4.28
CA TYR A 55 -31.20 -29.08 -5.39
C TYR A 55 -29.91 -29.67 -6.00
N HIS A 56 -28.90 -28.83 -6.23
CA HIS A 56 -27.61 -29.28 -6.75
C HIS A 56 -26.94 -30.33 -5.85
N LEU A 57 -26.86 -30.10 -4.55
CA LEU A 57 -26.24 -31.03 -3.60
C LEU A 57 -27.03 -32.34 -3.49
N ASN A 58 -28.36 -32.29 -3.58
CA ASN A 58 -29.17 -33.51 -3.57
C ASN A 58 -28.84 -34.46 -4.74
N LEU A 59 -28.59 -33.92 -5.94
CA LEU A 59 -28.21 -34.71 -7.11
C LEU A 59 -26.82 -35.36 -6.97
N LEU A 60 -25.93 -34.78 -6.15
CA LEU A 60 -24.60 -35.29 -5.85
C LEU A 60 -24.60 -36.35 -4.74
N LYS A 61 -25.66 -36.45 -3.92
CA LYS A 61 -25.72 -37.40 -2.81
C LYS A 61 -25.63 -38.84 -3.34
N PRO A 62 -24.95 -39.76 -2.64
CA PRO A 62 -24.84 -41.16 -3.04
C PRO A 62 -26.19 -41.84 -3.29
N THR A 63 -27.24 -41.41 -2.58
CA THR A 63 -28.61 -41.92 -2.72
C THR A 63 -29.27 -41.59 -4.06
N GLN A 64 -28.87 -40.50 -4.72
CA GLN A 64 -29.36 -40.14 -6.06
C GLN A 64 -28.31 -40.43 -7.14
N GLY A 65 -27.05 -40.06 -6.90
CA GLY A 65 -25.92 -40.33 -7.80
C GLY A 65 -26.07 -39.76 -9.21
N ALA A 66 -27.00 -38.82 -9.41
CA ALA A 66 -27.38 -38.31 -10.73
C ALA A 66 -26.41 -37.23 -11.26
N ARG A 67 -25.49 -36.75 -10.42
CA ARG A 67 -24.47 -35.77 -10.76
C ARG A 67 -23.13 -36.13 -10.13
N LYS A 68 -22.03 -35.68 -10.75
CA LYS A 68 -20.66 -35.75 -10.19
C LYS A 68 -20.13 -34.35 -9.90
N PRO A 69 -19.17 -34.21 -8.96
CA PRO A 69 -18.44 -32.96 -8.78
C PRO A 69 -17.84 -32.47 -10.11
N ALA A 70 -17.83 -31.16 -10.33
CA ALA A 70 -17.29 -30.55 -11.53
C ALA A 70 -15.76 -30.69 -11.64
N MET A 71 -15.09 -30.87 -10.50
CA MET A 71 -13.65 -31.09 -10.39
C MET A 71 -13.39 -31.95 -9.15
N SER A 72 -12.40 -32.85 -9.22
CA SER A 72 -12.00 -33.61 -8.03
C SER A 72 -11.26 -32.70 -7.03
N TRP A 73 -11.32 -33.06 -5.75
CA TRP A 73 -10.57 -32.37 -4.69
C TRP A 73 -9.07 -32.27 -5.01
N SER A 74 -8.46 -33.38 -5.45
CA SER A 74 -7.04 -33.43 -5.81
C SER A 74 -6.68 -32.48 -6.95
N GLU A 75 -7.50 -32.41 -8.01
CA GLU A 75 -7.26 -31.50 -9.13
C GLU A 75 -7.37 -30.04 -8.69
N ALA A 76 -8.37 -29.70 -7.88
CA ALA A 76 -8.55 -28.34 -7.37
C ALA A 76 -7.37 -27.89 -6.50
N VAL A 77 -6.89 -28.76 -5.61
CA VAL A 77 -5.72 -28.50 -4.76
C VAL A 77 -4.46 -28.32 -5.61
N ILE A 78 -4.20 -29.20 -6.59
CA ILE A 78 -3.05 -29.06 -7.50
C ILE A 78 -3.12 -27.74 -8.26
N ARG A 79 -4.31 -27.36 -8.77
CA ARG A 79 -4.51 -26.10 -9.48
C ARG A 79 -4.22 -24.89 -8.59
N TYR A 80 -4.71 -24.91 -7.35
CA TYR A 80 -4.48 -23.85 -6.37
C TYR A 80 -3.00 -23.74 -5.97
N GLN A 81 -2.32 -24.86 -5.70
CA GLN A 81 -0.90 -24.87 -5.38
C GLN A 81 -0.06 -24.31 -6.53
N LYS A 82 -0.33 -24.71 -7.78
CA LYS A 82 0.34 -24.15 -8.96
C LYS A 82 0.12 -22.63 -9.08
N ALA A 83 -1.12 -22.17 -8.90
CA ALA A 83 -1.44 -20.74 -8.97
C ALA A 83 -0.78 -19.93 -7.84
N THR A 84 -0.63 -20.54 -6.65
CA THR A 84 0.04 -19.94 -5.48
C THR A 84 1.53 -19.75 -5.77
N VAL A 85 2.23 -20.78 -6.27
CA VAL A 85 3.65 -20.66 -6.65
C VAL A 85 3.88 -19.55 -7.67
N ILE A 86 3.03 -19.45 -8.69
CA ILE A 86 3.14 -18.41 -9.74
C ILE A 86 2.87 -17.00 -9.19
N GLU A 87 1.90 -16.85 -8.28
CA GLU A 87 1.63 -15.57 -7.63
C GLU A 87 2.75 -15.18 -6.66
N ASP A 88 3.27 -16.15 -5.90
CA ASP A 88 4.42 -15.98 -5.01
C ASP A 88 5.64 -15.52 -5.80
N GLU A 89 5.99 -16.17 -6.91
CA GLU A 89 7.09 -15.74 -7.79
C GLU A 89 6.92 -14.29 -8.27
N ALA A 90 5.72 -13.92 -8.73
CA ALA A 90 5.43 -12.56 -9.18
C ALA A 90 5.52 -11.55 -8.02
N ARG A 91 5.10 -11.93 -6.81
CA ARG A 91 5.20 -11.06 -5.62
C ARG A 91 6.64 -10.91 -5.14
N HIS A 92 7.44 -11.98 -5.12
CA HIS A 92 8.85 -11.91 -4.73
C HIS A 92 9.67 -11.08 -5.71
N GLU A 93 9.34 -11.12 -7.01
CA GLU A 93 9.93 -10.21 -8.00
C GLU A 93 9.67 -8.73 -7.65
N LEU A 94 8.43 -8.39 -7.27
CA LEU A 94 8.10 -7.02 -6.83
C LEU A 94 8.83 -6.61 -5.53
N VAL A 95 8.93 -7.51 -4.56
CA VAL A 95 9.69 -7.27 -3.32
C VAL A 95 11.16 -7.01 -3.66
N ARG A 96 11.78 -7.86 -4.49
CA ARG A 96 13.15 -7.68 -4.96
C ARG A 96 13.34 -6.32 -5.63
N TYR A 97 12.45 -5.94 -6.54
CA TYR A 97 12.49 -4.63 -7.21
C TYR A 97 12.39 -3.46 -6.23
N SER A 98 11.58 -3.58 -5.17
CA SER A 98 11.43 -2.52 -4.17
C SER A 98 12.70 -2.29 -3.33
N GLU A 99 13.57 -3.29 -3.23
CA GLU A 99 14.80 -3.23 -2.44
C GLU A 99 16.03 -2.80 -3.26
N LEU A 100 15.97 -2.87 -4.60
CA LEU A 100 17.13 -2.61 -5.47
C LEU A 100 17.80 -1.27 -5.22
N GLU A 101 17.03 -0.19 -5.07
CA GLU A 101 17.60 1.15 -4.86
C GLU A 101 18.36 1.24 -3.53
N GLU A 102 17.82 0.64 -2.47
CA GLU A 102 18.49 0.58 -1.16
C GLU A 102 19.73 -0.32 -1.22
N GLN A 103 19.64 -1.45 -1.92
CA GLN A 103 20.77 -2.37 -2.10
C GLN A 103 21.91 -1.74 -2.88
N ILE A 104 21.62 -1.00 -3.96
CA ILE A 104 22.62 -0.26 -4.74
C ILE A 104 23.30 0.78 -3.85
N ASN A 105 22.53 1.61 -3.14
CA ASN A 105 23.07 2.63 -2.25
C ASN A 105 24.00 2.02 -1.18
N ASN A 106 23.58 0.91 -0.54
CA ASN A 106 24.38 0.21 0.46
C ASN A 106 25.69 -0.35 -0.13
N GLN A 107 25.67 -0.84 -1.37
CA GLN A 107 26.85 -1.36 -2.05
C GLN A 107 27.80 -0.25 -2.51
N GLU A 108 27.28 0.89 -2.97
CA GLU A 108 28.08 2.08 -3.29
C GLU A 108 28.79 2.61 -2.05
N GLN A 109 28.12 2.64 -0.89
CA GLN A 109 28.77 2.97 0.39
C GLN A 109 29.87 1.96 0.76
N ALA A 110 29.63 0.66 0.56
CA ALA A 110 30.66 -0.36 0.78
C ALA A 110 31.85 -0.21 -0.19
N LEU A 111 31.61 0.27 -1.42
CA LEU A 111 32.65 0.54 -2.40
C LEU A 111 33.55 1.71 -1.97
N ILE A 112 32.95 2.78 -1.43
CA ILE A 112 33.70 3.91 -0.84
C ILE A 112 34.61 3.41 0.29
N GLN A 113 34.07 2.63 1.22
CA GLN A 113 34.84 2.05 2.34
C GLN A 113 35.98 1.13 1.86
N CYS A 114 35.75 0.31 0.82
CA CYS A 114 36.79 -0.53 0.23
C CYS A 114 37.90 0.34 -0.41
N GLY A 115 37.53 1.45 -1.04
CA GLY A 115 38.47 2.41 -1.61
C GLY A 115 39.38 3.05 -0.55
N GLU A 116 38.81 3.44 0.59
CA GLU A 116 39.56 3.98 1.74
C GLU A 116 40.51 2.94 2.34
N SER A 117 40.03 1.71 2.55
CA SER A 117 40.85 0.59 3.04
C SER A 117 42.02 0.30 2.09
N ARG A 118 41.76 0.27 0.78
CA ARG A 118 42.79 0.06 -0.24
C ARG A 118 43.84 1.18 -0.24
N ALA A 119 43.42 2.43 -0.04
CA ALA A 119 44.36 3.55 0.07
C ALA A 119 45.26 3.40 1.31
N SER A 120 44.69 2.99 2.44
CA SER A 120 45.44 2.73 3.67
C SER A 120 46.45 1.58 3.51
N ILE A 121 46.04 0.45 2.92
CA ILE A 121 46.93 -0.69 2.66
C ILE A 121 48.07 -0.29 1.70
N ASN A 122 47.77 0.47 0.65
CA ASN A 122 48.80 0.97 -0.27
C ASN A 122 49.82 1.89 0.41
N ALA A 123 49.37 2.76 1.32
CA ALA A 123 50.27 3.61 2.10
C ALA A 123 51.19 2.77 3.00
N ALA A 124 50.63 1.81 3.73
CA ALA A 124 51.41 0.89 4.58
C ALA A 124 52.38 0.03 3.76
N LEU A 125 51.95 -0.47 2.60
CA LEU A 125 52.80 -1.25 1.69
C LEU A 125 53.96 -0.41 1.15
N SER A 126 53.71 0.86 0.79
CA SER A 126 54.76 1.77 0.34
C SER A 126 55.80 2.04 1.42
N GLU A 127 55.36 2.24 2.67
CA GLU A 127 56.24 2.45 3.82
C GLU A 127 57.09 1.20 4.10
N GLN A 128 56.46 0.03 4.19
CA GLN A 128 57.15 -1.23 4.47
C GLN A 128 58.10 -1.65 3.36
N ASN A 129 57.74 -1.43 2.10
CA ASN A 129 58.63 -1.70 0.99
C ASN A 129 59.86 -0.77 1.02
N GLY A 130 59.72 0.47 1.49
CA GLY A 130 60.84 1.37 1.74
C GLY A 130 61.80 0.85 2.82
N ILE A 131 61.26 0.33 3.93
CA ILE A 131 62.04 -0.31 5.01
C ILE A 131 62.79 -1.54 4.49
N TYR A 132 62.10 -2.43 3.77
CA TYR A 132 62.71 -3.63 3.18
C TYR A 132 63.87 -3.29 2.24
N LEU A 133 63.71 -2.28 1.36
CA LEU A 133 64.76 -1.86 0.44
C LEU A 133 65.99 -1.29 1.18
N ALA A 134 65.78 -0.50 2.23
CA ALA A 134 66.87 0.03 3.06
C ALA A 134 67.64 -1.11 3.75
N LEU A 135 66.93 -2.02 4.42
CA LEU A 135 67.54 -3.18 5.09
C LEU A 135 68.25 -4.12 4.10
N SER A 136 67.68 -4.31 2.90
CA SER A 136 68.31 -5.13 1.86
C SER A 136 69.61 -4.49 1.35
N SER A 137 69.67 -3.16 1.25
CA SER A 137 70.89 -2.43 0.90
C SER A 137 71.95 -2.54 2.01
N ASP A 138 71.54 -2.42 3.27
CA ASP A 138 72.43 -2.54 4.43
C ASP A 138 73.02 -3.95 4.55
N VAL A 139 72.19 -4.99 4.38
CA VAL A 139 72.65 -6.39 4.36
C VAL A 139 73.67 -6.62 3.24
N ALA A 140 73.40 -6.14 2.02
CA ALA A 140 74.34 -6.26 0.91
C ALA A 140 75.70 -5.57 1.21
N GLY A 141 75.67 -4.38 1.82
CA GLY A 141 76.87 -3.67 2.27
C GLY A 141 77.64 -4.43 3.36
N GLN A 142 76.93 -5.05 4.30
CA GLN A 142 77.54 -5.88 5.35
C GLN A 142 78.12 -7.20 4.81
N GLU A 143 77.50 -7.84 3.81
CA GLU A 143 78.05 -9.02 3.14
C GLU A 143 79.36 -8.70 2.42
N GLU A 144 79.44 -7.55 1.75
CA GLU A 144 80.67 -7.08 1.10
C GLU A 144 81.79 -6.79 2.14
N ALA A 145 81.45 -6.14 3.26
CA ALA A 145 82.38 -5.92 4.36
C ALA A 145 82.86 -7.22 5.00
N GLY A 146 81.96 -8.20 5.19
CA GLY A 146 82.30 -9.52 5.73
C GLY A 146 83.23 -10.30 4.80
N THR A 147 83.07 -10.14 3.48
CA THR A 147 83.95 -10.73 2.46
C THR A 147 85.36 -10.11 2.53
N ARG A 148 85.47 -8.80 2.80
CA ARG A 148 86.77 -8.14 3.03
C ARG A 148 87.45 -8.67 4.30
N LEU A 149 86.72 -8.74 5.43
CA LEU A 149 87.25 -9.26 6.70
C LEU A 149 87.72 -10.71 6.59
N HIS A 150 86.99 -11.57 5.87
CA HIS A 150 87.43 -12.95 5.59
C HIS A 150 88.76 -12.99 4.81
N ARG A 151 88.93 -12.09 3.84
CA ARG A 151 90.17 -12.00 3.06
C ARG A 151 91.33 -11.55 3.93
N GLU A 152 91.14 -10.51 4.76
CA GLU A 152 92.14 -10.01 5.70
C GLU A 152 92.55 -11.07 6.73
N LEU A 153 91.59 -11.84 7.25
CA LEU A 153 91.87 -12.95 8.16
C LEU A 153 92.67 -14.06 7.47
N ALA A 154 92.34 -14.43 6.23
CA ALA A 154 93.09 -15.42 5.46
C ALA A 154 94.54 -14.96 5.17
N GLU A 155 94.73 -13.66 4.92
CA GLU A 155 96.07 -13.07 4.77
C GLU A 155 96.85 -13.04 6.08
N ALA A 156 96.20 -12.72 7.22
CA ALA A 156 96.80 -12.79 8.55
C ALA A 156 97.20 -14.22 8.92
N ASP A 157 96.34 -15.20 8.66
CA ASP A 157 96.61 -16.63 8.89
C ASP A 157 97.81 -17.10 8.06
N LYS A 158 97.90 -16.69 6.79
CA LYS A 158 99.06 -16.95 5.93
C LYS A 158 100.34 -16.33 6.48
N ARG A 159 100.28 -15.09 7.02
CA ARG A 159 101.43 -14.43 7.66
C ARG A 159 101.92 -15.19 8.91
N VAL A 160 100.99 -15.71 9.72
CA VAL A 160 101.30 -16.53 10.91
C VAL A 160 101.99 -17.84 10.48
N HIS A 161 101.40 -18.59 9.53
CA HIS A 161 101.98 -19.84 9.01
C HIS A 161 103.37 -19.64 8.39
N GLN A 162 103.58 -18.56 7.63
CA GLN A 162 104.90 -18.22 7.06
C GLN A 162 105.92 -17.87 8.14
N HIS A 163 105.52 -17.20 9.21
CA HIS A 163 106.40 -16.87 10.34
C HIS A 163 106.74 -18.12 11.17
N GLU A 164 105.79 -19.06 11.32
CA GLU A 164 106.00 -20.39 11.92
C GLU A 164 106.97 -21.26 11.14
N ALA A 165 106.87 -21.28 9.81
CA ALA A 165 107.79 -22.04 8.95
C ALA A 165 109.26 -21.59 9.08
N ASN A 166 109.49 -20.34 9.52
CA ASN A 166 110.81 -19.75 9.75
C ASN A 166 111.28 -19.83 11.22
N LYS A 167 110.75 -20.79 11.99
CA LYS A 167 111.11 -20.97 13.41
C LYS A 167 112.62 -21.23 13.58
N PRO A 168 113.34 -20.42 14.38
CA PRO A 168 114.77 -20.60 14.58
C PRO A 168 115.07 -21.94 15.29
N GLY A 169 116.01 -22.71 14.73
CA GLY A 169 116.46 -23.98 15.30
C GLY A 169 117.29 -23.84 16.58
N ILE A 170 117.45 -24.93 17.33
CA ILE A 170 118.09 -24.97 18.67
C ILE A 170 119.53 -24.37 18.65
N LEU A 171 120.27 -24.54 17.55
CA LEU A 171 121.63 -23.99 17.39
C LEU A 171 121.65 -22.45 17.33
N MET A 172 120.68 -21.81 16.65
CA MET A 172 120.58 -20.34 16.55
C MET A 172 120.20 -19.67 17.88
N ALA A 173 119.50 -20.39 18.76
CA ALA A 173 119.13 -19.91 20.10
C ALA A 173 120.34 -19.79 21.05
N ILE A 174 121.34 -20.69 20.88
CA ILE A 174 122.55 -20.74 21.71
C ILE A 174 123.56 -19.66 21.28
N PHE A 175 123.80 -19.49 19.97
CA PHE A 175 124.74 -18.48 19.46
C PHE A 175 124.27 -17.03 19.64
N SER A 176 122.98 -16.80 19.83
CA SER A 176 122.40 -15.45 19.97
C SER A 176 122.09 -15.03 21.43
N LEU A 177 122.55 -15.80 22.42
CA LEU A 177 122.28 -15.57 23.85
C LEU A 177 120.78 -15.38 24.15
N GLY A 178 119.89 -16.06 23.40
CA GLY A 178 118.44 -15.99 23.59
C GLY A 178 117.73 -14.74 23.03
N LYS A 179 118.42 -13.80 22.36
CA LYS A 179 117.77 -12.62 21.74
C LYS A 179 116.88 -12.97 20.55
N ILE A 180 117.38 -13.79 19.63
CA ILE A 180 116.64 -14.16 18.40
C ILE A 180 115.34 -14.94 18.69
N PRO A 181 115.32 -15.94 19.59
CA PRO A 181 114.07 -16.59 20.00
C PRO A 181 113.07 -15.62 20.64
N ARG A 182 113.54 -14.66 21.44
CA ARG A 182 112.67 -13.69 22.14
C ARG A 182 112.01 -12.69 21.17
N GLU A 183 112.76 -12.19 20.19
CA GLU A 183 112.22 -11.34 19.13
C GLU A 183 111.27 -12.10 18.19
N TRP A 184 111.59 -13.37 17.90
CA TRP A 184 110.72 -14.25 17.11
C TRP A 184 109.38 -14.50 17.82
N TRP A 185 109.41 -14.84 19.13
CA TRP A 185 108.20 -15.02 19.95
C TRP A 185 107.41 -13.71 20.10
N GLY A 186 108.09 -12.57 20.29
CA GLY A 186 107.41 -11.26 20.37
C GLY A 186 106.80 -10.80 19.04
N ARG A 187 107.29 -11.29 17.89
CA ARG A 187 106.66 -11.07 16.58
C ARG A 187 105.54 -12.08 16.32
N TYR A 188 105.72 -13.34 16.71
CA TYR A 188 104.70 -14.38 16.64
C TYR A 188 103.47 -13.97 17.45
N GLN A 189 103.66 -13.56 18.71
CA GLN A 189 102.60 -13.12 19.60
C GLN A 189 101.82 -11.93 19.02
N ARG A 190 102.49 -10.92 18.46
CA ARG A 190 101.82 -9.80 17.76
C ARG A 190 100.99 -10.25 16.55
N LEU A 191 101.48 -11.20 15.76
CA LEU A 191 100.74 -11.74 14.61
C LEU A 191 99.56 -12.61 15.05
N THR A 192 99.68 -13.33 16.17
CA THR A 192 98.59 -14.11 16.75
C THR A 192 97.53 -13.21 17.36
N ASP A 193 97.93 -12.17 18.10
CA ASP A 193 97.04 -11.14 18.66
C ASP A 193 96.26 -10.40 17.55
N GLU A 194 96.91 -10.06 16.43
CA GLU A 194 96.28 -9.47 15.24
C GLU A 194 95.23 -10.42 14.62
N MET A 195 95.60 -11.70 14.48
CA MET A 195 94.69 -12.74 13.95
C MET A 195 93.50 -12.97 14.88
N ASP A 196 93.71 -13.06 16.19
CA ASP A 196 92.63 -13.28 17.17
C ASP A 196 91.73 -12.04 17.30
N SER A 197 92.29 -10.83 17.16
CA SER A 197 91.52 -9.60 17.03
C SER A 197 90.62 -9.63 15.79
N LEU A 198 91.17 -10.02 14.62
CA LEU A 198 90.40 -10.14 13.38
C LEU A 198 89.32 -11.24 13.46
N ARG A 199 89.60 -12.37 14.14
CA ARG A 199 88.59 -13.41 14.42
C ARG A 199 87.45 -12.89 15.28
N THR A 200 87.77 -12.09 16.30
CA THR A 200 86.77 -11.50 17.20
C THR A 200 85.90 -10.51 16.44
N THR A 201 86.50 -9.60 15.68
CA THR A 201 85.79 -8.65 14.80
C THR A 201 84.92 -9.37 13.77
N LEU A 202 85.42 -10.46 13.18
CA LEU A 202 84.66 -11.26 12.23
C LEU A 202 83.46 -11.93 12.89
N ALA A 203 83.62 -12.49 14.10
CA ALA A 203 82.52 -13.09 14.86
C ALA A 203 81.43 -12.07 15.23
N GLU A 204 81.81 -10.87 15.65
CA GLU A 204 80.90 -9.76 15.91
C GLU A 204 80.17 -9.31 14.64
N HIS A 205 80.88 -9.19 13.52
CA HIS A 205 80.30 -8.86 12.22
C HIS A 205 79.30 -9.91 11.73
N ILE A 206 79.63 -11.20 11.86
CA ILE A 206 78.71 -12.30 11.52
C ILE A 206 77.42 -12.20 12.34
N LYS A 207 77.53 -11.94 13.65
CA LYS A 207 76.36 -11.79 14.52
C LYS A 207 75.51 -10.58 14.11
N ALA A 208 76.14 -9.44 13.81
CA ALA A 208 75.44 -8.25 13.33
C ALA A 208 74.73 -8.52 11.98
N LEU A 209 75.42 -9.17 11.04
CA LEU A 209 74.86 -9.55 9.73
C LEU A 209 73.65 -10.46 9.88
N THR A 210 73.72 -11.48 10.75
CA THR A 210 72.58 -12.38 11.00
C THR A 210 71.38 -11.62 11.57
N SER A 211 71.60 -10.63 12.45
CA SER A 211 70.53 -9.79 12.98
C SER A 211 69.90 -8.88 11.91
N SER A 212 70.71 -8.29 11.04
CA SER A 212 70.24 -7.47 9.91
C SER A 212 69.46 -8.31 8.89
N GLN A 213 69.92 -9.53 8.61
CA GLN A 213 69.22 -10.49 7.75
C GLN A 213 67.86 -10.88 8.32
N ALA A 214 67.77 -11.14 9.63
CA ALA A 214 66.49 -11.45 10.29
C ALA A 214 65.49 -10.29 10.18
N LEU A 215 65.93 -9.04 10.41
CA LEU A 215 65.09 -7.85 10.25
C LEU A 215 64.62 -7.66 8.80
N ARG A 216 65.50 -7.89 7.82
CA ARG A 216 65.15 -7.84 6.39
C ARG A 216 64.11 -8.89 6.04
N ASP A 217 64.26 -10.12 6.52
CA ASP A 217 63.34 -11.22 6.25
C ASP A 217 61.97 -10.98 6.89
N GLU A 218 61.94 -10.39 8.08
CA GLU A 218 60.70 -9.95 8.73
C GLU A 218 60.00 -8.84 7.90
N ALA A 219 60.73 -7.80 7.48
CA ALA A 219 60.20 -6.75 6.63
C ALA A 219 59.70 -7.28 5.27
N HIS A 220 60.38 -8.28 4.71
CA HIS A 220 59.95 -8.97 3.50
C HIS A 220 58.62 -9.70 3.73
N SER A 221 58.51 -10.47 4.82
CA SER A 221 57.29 -11.18 5.18
C SER A 221 56.11 -10.22 5.40
N GLN A 222 56.33 -9.08 6.07
CA GLN A 222 55.29 -8.06 6.27
C GLN A 222 54.86 -7.43 4.94
N THR A 223 55.80 -7.18 4.03
CA THR A 223 55.52 -6.68 2.68
C THR A 223 54.67 -7.66 1.88
N GLU A 224 54.99 -8.95 1.91
CA GLU A 224 54.20 -9.99 1.22
C GLU A 224 52.79 -10.16 1.84
N ALA A 225 52.66 -10.03 3.16
CA ALA A 225 51.36 -10.04 3.84
C ALA A 225 50.47 -8.87 3.36
N LEU A 226 51.01 -7.65 3.31
CA LEU A 226 50.29 -6.46 2.82
C LEU A 226 49.94 -6.57 1.33
N LYS A 227 50.80 -7.18 0.50
CA LYS A 227 50.46 -7.47 -0.91
C LYS A 227 49.28 -8.44 -1.03
N SER A 228 49.26 -9.48 -0.20
CA SER A 228 48.15 -10.43 -0.16
C SER A 228 46.85 -9.77 0.28
N GLU A 229 46.91 -8.94 1.33
CA GLU A 229 45.76 -8.16 1.82
C GLU A 229 45.24 -7.18 0.75
N LEU A 230 46.15 -6.49 0.05
CA LEU A 230 45.81 -5.61 -1.07
C LEU A 230 45.09 -6.38 -2.19
N ALA A 231 45.59 -7.57 -2.56
CA ALA A 231 44.99 -8.40 -3.59
C ALA A 231 43.56 -8.84 -3.20
N LEU A 232 43.34 -9.23 -1.94
CA LEU A 232 42.02 -9.55 -1.41
C LEU A 232 41.08 -8.33 -1.42
N SER A 233 41.58 -7.16 -1.00
CA SER A 233 40.82 -5.91 -1.03
C SER A 233 40.40 -5.53 -2.46
N VAL A 234 41.29 -5.69 -3.45
CA VAL A 234 41.01 -5.43 -4.87
C VAL A 234 40.00 -6.43 -5.43
N SER A 235 40.11 -7.71 -5.06
CA SER A 235 39.14 -8.73 -5.46
C SER A 235 37.74 -8.43 -4.89
N ARG A 236 37.66 -8.04 -3.61
CA ARG A 236 36.41 -7.61 -2.97
C ARG A 236 35.81 -6.38 -3.65
N GLU A 237 36.64 -5.38 -3.96
CA GLU A 237 36.21 -4.16 -4.66
C GLU A 237 35.62 -4.50 -6.04
N THR A 238 36.30 -5.37 -6.80
CA THR A 238 35.82 -5.84 -8.11
C THR A 238 34.47 -6.56 -8.00
N ALA A 239 34.33 -7.48 -7.04
CA ALA A 239 33.07 -8.19 -6.82
C ALA A 239 31.90 -7.27 -6.44
N ILE A 240 32.17 -6.23 -5.63
CA ILE A 240 31.16 -5.21 -5.30
C ILE A 240 30.78 -4.41 -6.54
N ARG A 241 31.75 -3.96 -7.35
CA ARG A 241 31.48 -3.22 -8.60
C ARG A 241 30.64 -4.04 -9.58
N GLU A 242 30.96 -5.31 -9.75
CA GLU A 242 30.17 -6.22 -10.59
C GLU A 242 28.74 -6.41 -10.06
N LYS A 243 28.57 -6.45 -8.74
CA LYS A 243 27.25 -6.52 -8.13
C LYS A 243 26.44 -5.24 -8.35
N VAL A 244 27.04 -4.07 -8.11
CA VAL A 244 26.40 -2.76 -8.37
C VAL A 244 25.99 -2.64 -9.83
N ALA A 245 26.88 -3.01 -10.77
CA ALA A 245 26.57 -2.96 -12.20
C ALA A 245 25.38 -3.86 -12.58
N ARG A 246 25.32 -5.07 -12.00
CA ARG A 246 24.18 -5.98 -12.20
C ARG A 246 22.88 -5.41 -11.63
N ASP A 247 22.91 -4.92 -10.38
CA ASP A 247 21.73 -4.39 -9.71
C ASP A 247 21.21 -3.11 -10.40
N ILE A 248 22.10 -2.26 -10.93
CA ILE A 248 21.74 -1.09 -11.77
C ILE A 248 21.07 -1.53 -13.08
N SER A 249 21.62 -2.56 -13.75
CA SER A 249 21.02 -3.11 -14.97
C SER A 249 19.63 -3.67 -14.68
N GLU A 250 19.51 -4.43 -13.60
CA GLU A 250 18.23 -5.00 -13.18
C GLU A 250 17.22 -3.90 -12.81
N LEU A 251 17.65 -2.83 -12.14
CA LEU A 251 16.79 -1.68 -11.82
C LEU A 251 16.25 -1.01 -13.09
N ALA A 252 17.08 -0.85 -14.12
CA ALA A 252 16.66 -0.28 -15.40
C ALA A 252 15.65 -1.19 -16.14
N GLU A 253 15.89 -2.50 -16.14
CA GLU A 253 14.96 -3.48 -16.69
C GLU A 253 13.63 -3.49 -15.92
N ALA A 254 13.68 -3.51 -14.59
CA ALA A 254 12.52 -3.49 -13.72
C ALA A 254 11.65 -2.25 -13.95
N ARG A 255 12.27 -1.06 -14.05
CA ARG A 255 11.57 0.19 -14.39
C ARG A 255 10.85 0.09 -15.74
N THR A 256 11.52 -0.49 -16.73
CA THR A 256 10.96 -0.67 -18.09
C THR A 256 9.79 -1.66 -18.09
N MET A 257 9.93 -2.80 -17.40
CA MET A 257 8.90 -3.83 -17.32
C MET A 257 7.67 -3.36 -16.52
N MET A 258 7.89 -2.58 -15.46
CA MET A 258 6.83 -2.06 -14.60
C MET A 258 6.07 -0.89 -15.23
N GLY A 259 6.74 -0.07 -16.06
CA GLY A 259 6.13 1.10 -16.70
C GLY A 259 5.45 2.01 -15.65
N ASP A 260 4.19 2.36 -15.88
CA ASP A 260 3.38 3.22 -15.00
C ASP A 260 3.18 2.67 -13.57
N ALA A 261 3.47 1.38 -13.34
CA ALA A 261 3.42 0.78 -12.01
C ALA A 261 4.72 1.00 -11.21
N TRP A 262 5.80 1.54 -11.80
CA TRP A 262 6.99 1.91 -11.06
C TRP A 262 6.75 3.21 -10.27
N PRO A 263 7.12 3.29 -8.97
CA PRO A 263 7.02 4.54 -8.22
C PRO A 263 8.05 5.55 -8.71
N ASP A 264 7.60 6.57 -9.44
CA ASP A 264 8.44 7.71 -9.78
C ASP A 264 8.55 8.66 -8.58
N ARG A 265 9.76 8.75 -8.00
CA ARG A 265 10.06 9.64 -6.86
C ARG A 265 10.03 11.12 -7.23
N ASN A 266 10.14 11.45 -8.51
CA ASN A 266 10.11 12.82 -9.01
C ASN A 266 8.71 13.24 -9.50
N ALA A 267 7.72 12.34 -9.41
CA ALA A 267 6.35 12.64 -9.79
C ALA A 267 5.79 13.80 -8.95
N THR A 268 5.02 14.68 -9.60
CA THR A 268 4.23 15.67 -8.87
C THR A 268 3.23 14.98 -7.96
N ASP A 269 2.74 15.71 -6.96
CA ASP A 269 1.73 15.20 -6.04
C ASP A 269 0.51 14.63 -6.78
N GLU A 270 0.00 15.34 -7.80
CA GLU A 270 -1.09 14.87 -8.65
C GLU A 270 -0.75 13.61 -9.44
N GLN A 271 0.42 13.54 -10.09
CA GLN A 271 0.85 12.36 -10.84
C GLN A 271 0.96 11.13 -9.93
N ARG A 272 1.52 11.30 -8.72
CA ARG A 272 1.65 10.23 -7.73
C ARG A 272 0.29 9.70 -7.31
N GLU A 273 -0.66 10.56 -6.99
CA GLU A 273 -2.02 10.16 -6.58
C GLU A 273 -2.78 9.44 -7.73
N LEU A 274 -2.54 9.82 -8.98
CA LEU A 274 -3.15 9.19 -10.16
C LEU A 274 -2.52 7.84 -10.52
N SER A 275 -1.33 7.55 -10.03
CA SER A 275 -0.60 6.30 -10.27
C SER A 275 -1.09 5.14 -9.38
N ALA A 276 -0.68 3.92 -9.71
CA ALA A 276 -0.90 2.73 -8.89
C ALA A 276 0.44 1.98 -8.69
N PRO A 277 1.32 2.50 -7.81
CA PRO A 277 2.65 1.94 -7.63
C PRO A 277 2.59 0.47 -7.25
N TRP A 278 3.54 -0.31 -7.78
CA TRP A 278 3.70 -1.74 -7.59
C TRP A 278 2.57 -2.63 -8.13
N LEU A 279 1.48 -2.07 -8.63
CA LEU A 279 0.33 -2.81 -9.14
C LEU A 279 0.52 -3.27 -10.59
N SER A 280 1.54 -4.09 -10.81
CA SER A 280 1.88 -4.61 -12.15
C SER A 280 0.73 -5.45 -12.73
N LYS A 281 0.58 -5.44 -14.05
CA LYS A 281 -0.43 -6.28 -14.74
C LYS A 281 -0.19 -7.77 -14.47
N ARG A 282 1.08 -8.21 -14.50
CA ARG A 282 1.47 -9.59 -14.23
C ARG A 282 0.98 -10.05 -12.87
N TRP A 283 1.28 -9.29 -11.81
CA TRP A 283 0.89 -9.65 -10.45
C TRP A 283 -0.62 -9.62 -10.24
N ARG A 284 -1.34 -8.66 -10.84
CA ARG A 284 -2.81 -8.66 -10.84
C ARG A 284 -3.38 -9.93 -11.46
N ASP A 285 -2.93 -10.28 -12.66
CA ASP A 285 -3.43 -11.44 -13.40
C ASP A 285 -3.13 -12.77 -12.65
N THR A 286 -1.99 -12.88 -11.96
CA THR A 286 -1.65 -14.09 -11.19
C THR A 286 -2.43 -14.16 -9.88
N ARG A 287 -2.60 -13.04 -9.17
CA ARG A 287 -3.43 -12.93 -7.98
C ARG A 287 -4.90 -13.25 -8.25
N GLU A 288 -5.45 -12.78 -9.36
CA GLU A 288 -6.82 -13.12 -9.80
C GLU A 288 -6.96 -14.62 -10.09
N ARG A 289 -5.99 -15.21 -10.80
CA ARG A 289 -5.98 -16.66 -11.07
C ARG A 289 -5.87 -17.51 -9.81
N MET A 290 -5.05 -17.09 -8.85
CA MET A 290 -4.93 -17.74 -7.54
C MET A 290 -6.27 -17.67 -6.78
N PHE A 291 -6.94 -16.52 -6.77
CA PHE A 291 -8.25 -16.37 -6.14
C PHE A 291 -9.30 -17.30 -6.79
N LEU A 292 -9.36 -17.37 -8.11
CA LEU A 292 -10.27 -18.27 -8.82
C LEU A 292 -9.97 -19.74 -8.52
N ALA A 293 -8.69 -20.13 -8.44
CA ALA A 293 -8.31 -21.49 -8.07
C ALA A 293 -8.67 -21.82 -6.61
N ALA A 294 -8.60 -20.84 -5.69
CA ALA A 294 -9.07 -21.02 -4.32
C ALA A 294 -10.59 -21.26 -4.26
N LEU A 295 -11.36 -20.56 -5.10
CA LEU A 295 -12.80 -20.83 -5.25
C LEU A 295 -13.05 -22.24 -5.79
N ASP A 296 -12.24 -22.74 -6.73
CA ASP A 296 -12.37 -24.14 -7.19
C ASP A 296 -12.14 -25.15 -6.06
N VAL A 297 -11.22 -24.88 -5.13
CA VAL A 297 -11.02 -25.71 -3.93
C VAL A 297 -12.27 -25.72 -3.05
N HIS A 298 -12.88 -24.57 -2.80
CA HIS A 298 -14.14 -24.50 -2.06
C HIS A 298 -15.24 -25.30 -2.75
N ARG A 299 -15.37 -25.17 -4.07
CA ARG A 299 -16.34 -25.92 -4.87
C ARG A 299 -16.15 -27.41 -4.73
N ALA A 300 -14.92 -27.88 -4.98
CA ALA A 300 -14.60 -29.29 -4.96
C ALA A 300 -14.85 -29.88 -3.56
N PHE A 301 -14.52 -29.15 -2.50
CA PHE A 301 -14.86 -29.54 -1.13
C PHE A 301 -16.37 -29.72 -0.94
N ILE A 302 -17.15 -28.71 -1.33
CA ILE A 302 -18.61 -28.70 -1.13
C ILE A 302 -19.29 -29.80 -1.93
N GLU A 303 -18.93 -29.95 -3.21
CA GLU A 303 -19.52 -30.95 -4.10
C GLU A 303 -19.10 -32.38 -3.73
N SER A 304 -17.93 -32.57 -3.09
CA SER A 304 -17.47 -33.89 -2.61
C SER A 304 -18.08 -34.31 -1.27
N HIS A 305 -18.67 -33.37 -0.51
CA HIS A 305 -19.30 -33.64 0.79
C HIS A 305 -20.77 -33.17 0.83
N PRO A 306 -21.64 -33.66 -0.09
CA PRO A 306 -22.97 -33.11 -0.28
C PRO A 306 -23.92 -33.38 0.90
N VAL A 307 -23.67 -34.43 1.70
CA VAL A 307 -24.52 -34.78 2.85
C VAL A 307 -24.24 -33.83 4.01
N GLU A 308 -22.97 -33.69 4.38
CA GLU A 308 -22.47 -32.83 5.45
C GLU A 308 -22.77 -31.36 5.14
N MET A 309 -22.47 -30.92 3.91
CA MET A 309 -22.75 -29.54 3.51
C MET A 309 -24.25 -29.24 3.46
N SER A 310 -25.10 -30.20 3.07
CA SER A 310 -26.55 -30.02 3.15
C SER A 310 -27.01 -29.83 4.60
N ALA A 311 -26.48 -30.61 5.54
CA ALA A 311 -26.81 -30.48 6.95
C ALA A 311 -26.37 -29.12 7.52
N ASN A 312 -25.14 -28.70 7.24
CA ASN A 312 -24.61 -27.43 7.70
C ASN A 312 -25.35 -26.23 7.12
N LEU A 313 -25.70 -26.25 5.82
CA LEU A 313 -26.44 -25.16 5.19
C LEU A 313 -27.93 -25.14 5.59
N ASN A 314 -28.48 -26.25 6.08
CA ASN A 314 -29.77 -26.22 6.78
C ASN A 314 -29.68 -25.48 8.12
N LEU A 315 -28.56 -25.59 8.86
CA LEU A 315 -28.33 -24.74 10.05
C LEU A 315 -28.28 -23.26 9.68
N VAL A 316 -27.70 -22.92 8.52
CA VAL A 316 -27.75 -21.54 7.99
C VAL A 316 -29.19 -21.13 7.71
N SER A 317 -30.00 -21.99 7.12
CA SER A 317 -31.42 -21.70 6.90
C SER A 317 -32.18 -21.46 8.20
N ASP A 318 -31.94 -22.28 9.22
CA ASP A 318 -32.54 -22.13 10.54
C ASP A 318 -32.11 -20.82 11.22
N TRP A 319 -30.80 -20.52 11.17
CA TRP A 319 -30.23 -19.27 11.66
C TRP A 319 -30.84 -18.04 10.99
N LEU A 320 -30.89 -18.01 9.66
CA LEU A 320 -31.41 -16.88 8.88
C LEU A 320 -32.93 -16.72 8.99
N ASN A 321 -33.66 -17.79 9.28
CA ASN A 321 -35.08 -17.73 9.64
C ASN A 321 -35.32 -17.28 11.09
N GLY A 322 -34.26 -17.18 11.90
CA GLY A 322 -34.36 -16.76 13.30
C GLY A 322 -34.84 -17.85 14.24
N LYS A 323 -34.68 -19.13 13.86
CA LYS A 323 -34.89 -20.24 14.79
C LYS A 323 -33.83 -20.21 15.88
N GLU A 324 -34.17 -20.67 17.07
CA GLU A 324 -33.19 -20.82 18.14
C GLU A 324 -32.23 -21.95 17.82
N ILE A 325 -30.94 -21.61 17.75
CA ILE A 325 -29.85 -22.56 17.60
C ILE A 325 -28.80 -22.31 18.68
N PRO A 326 -28.17 -23.36 19.22
CA PRO A 326 -27.04 -23.25 20.15
C PRO A 326 -25.87 -22.46 19.56
N ASP A 327 -25.13 -21.75 20.41
CA ASP A 327 -24.03 -20.85 20.01
C ASP A 327 -22.95 -21.56 19.16
N LYS A 328 -22.59 -22.80 19.51
CA LYS A 328 -21.65 -23.62 18.72
C LYS A 328 -22.17 -23.93 17.32
N GLN A 329 -23.47 -24.17 17.16
CA GLN A 329 -24.09 -24.41 15.86
C GLN A 329 -24.22 -23.13 15.04
N ALA A 330 -24.46 -21.99 15.69
CA ALA A 330 -24.45 -20.69 15.02
C ALA A 330 -23.07 -20.36 14.44
N ALA A 331 -22.00 -20.61 15.19
CA ALA A 331 -20.62 -20.46 14.70
C ALA A 331 -20.36 -21.36 13.48
N LEU A 332 -20.70 -22.65 13.58
CA LEU A 332 -20.58 -23.59 12.45
C LEU A 332 -21.40 -23.17 11.23
N ALA A 333 -22.60 -22.63 11.43
CA ALA A 333 -23.45 -22.11 10.36
C ALA A 333 -22.78 -20.90 9.67
N LEU A 334 -22.20 -19.98 10.44
CA LEU A 334 -21.44 -18.87 9.89
C LEU A 334 -20.24 -19.35 9.06
N ASP A 335 -19.43 -20.25 9.61
CA ASP A 335 -18.26 -20.81 8.90
C ASP A 335 -18.67 -21.51 7.60
N SER A 336 -19.74 -22.30 7.65
CA SER A 336 -20.28 -23.03 6.49
C SER A 336 -20.87 -22.08 5.44
N LEU A 337 -21.56 -21.02 5.87
CA LEU A 337 -22.03 -19.98 4.96
C LEU A 337 -20.86 -19.27 4.30
N SER A 338 -19.80 -18.94 5.04
CA SER A 338 -18.61 -18.24 4.53
C SER A 338 -17.83 -19.02 3.47
N LEU A 339 -17.92 -20.36 3.45
CA LEU A 339 -17.35 -21.17 2.36
C LEU A 339 -18.03 -20.91 1.00
N VAL A 340 -19.34 -20.62 1.02
CA VAL A 340 -20.13 -20.42 -0.20
C VAL A 340 -20.43 -18.95 -0.50
N VAL A 341 -20.46 -18.14 0.55
CA VAL A 341 -20.78 -16.71 0.55
C VAL A 341 -19.75 -15.98 1.44
N PRO A 342 -18.57 -15.65 0.91
CA PRO A 342 -17.49 -15.07 1.70
C PRO A 342 -17.78 -13.62 2.15
N VAL A 343 -18.70 -12.91 1.48
CA VAL A 343 -19.07 -11.53 1.82
C VAL A 343 -20.54 -11.42 2.21
N ILE A 344 -20.80 -10.97 3.44
CA ILE A 344 -22.16 -10.71 3.94
C ILE A 344 -22.31 -9.21 4.17
N SER A 345 -23.28 -8.58 3.50
CA SER A 345 -23.66 -7.19 3.79
C SER A 345 -24.90 -7.12 4.67
N THR A 346 -24.85 -6.25 5.69
CA THR A 346 -25.96 -6.01 6.62
C THR A 346 -25.85 -4.61 7.23
N THR A 347 -26.93 -4.14 7.87
CA THR A 347 -26.94 -2.85 8.58
C THR A 347 -26.66 -3.06 10.07
N PHE A 348 -26.14 -2.04 10.76
CA PHE A 348 -25.94 -2.11 12.22
C PHE A 348 -27.21 -2.44 12.99
N ALA A 349 -28.38 -1.96 12.54
CA ALA A 349 -29.67 -2.27 13.14
C ALA A 349 -30.06 -3.77 13.07
N SER A 350 -29.43 -4.53 12.17
CA SER A 350 -29.66 -5.97 12.00
C SER A 350 -28.66 -6.82 12.77
N VAL A 351 -27.46 -6.30 13.06
CA VAL A 351 -26.36 -7.04 13.70
C VAL A 351 -26.77 -7.66 15.05
N PRO A 352 -27.40 -6.94 16.00
CA PRO A 352 -27.74 -7.51 17.31
C PRO A 352 -28.68 -8.72 17.23
N ARG A 353 -29.57 -8.75 16.23
CA ARG A 353 -30.53 -9.84 16.02
C ARG A 353 -29.92 -10.98 15.22
N MET A 354 -29.30 -10.67 14.09
CA MET A 354 -28.76 -11.67 13.18
C MET A 354 -27.55 -12.39 13.78
N PHE A 355 -26.64 -11.67 14.43
CA PHE A 355 -25.43 -12.23 15.01
C PHE A 355 -25.54 -12.48 16.51
N LYS A 356 -26.75 -12.51 17.09
CA LYS A 356 -26.98 -12.63 18.55
C LYS A 356 -26.12 -13.72 19.21
N LYS A 357 -26.01 -14.89 18.56
CA LYS A 357 -25.33 -16.10 19.06
C LYS A 357 -23.91 -16.30 18.54
N ILE A 358 -23.36 -15.33 17.82
CA ILE A 358 -22.01 -15.42 17.23
C ILE A 358 -21.01 -14.75 18.17
N GLY A 359 -20.00 -15.46 18.67
CA GLY A 359 -19.10 -14.93 19.70
C GLY A 359 -18.20 -13.76 19.27
N LYS A 360 -17.35 -13.31 20.21
CA LYS A 360 -16.27 -12.36 19.93
C LYS A 360 -15.35 -12.92 18.84
N GLU A 361 -14.81 -12.04 18.00
CA GLU A 361 -13.79 -12.39 16.98
C GLU A 361 -14.16 -13.56 16.05
N ALA A 362 -15.44 -13.92 15.92
CA ALA A 362 -15.91 -14.98 15.02
C ALA A 362 -15.89 -14.55 13.55
N ILE A 363 -15.93 -13.24 13.28
CA ILE A 363 -15.86 -12.67 11.93
C ILE A 363 -14.39 -12.32 11.64
N GLY A 364 -13.85 -12.79 10.52
CA GLY A 364 -12.46 -12.51 10.15
C GLY A 364 -12.19 -11.03 9.88
N TRP A 365 -13.05 -10.40 9.09
CA TRP A 365 -12.95 -8.99 8.68
C TRP A 365 -14.34 -8.33 8.71
N LEU A 366 -14.41 -7.16 9.33
CA LEU A 366 -15.56 -6.25 9.26
C LEU A 366 -15.19 -5.03 8.42
N LEU A 367 -15.99 -4.74 7.40
CA LEU A 367 -15.88 -3.52 6.62
C LEU A 367 -17.08 -2.62 6.96
N ILE A 368 -16.81 -1.43 7.49
CA ILE A 368 -17.82 -0.42 7.78
C ILE A 368 -17.70 0.66 6.70
N ASP A 369 -18.70 0.74 5.85
CA ASP A 369 -18.83 1.81 4.85
C ASP A 369 -19.72 2.94 5.39
N GLU A 370 -19.55 4.15 4.86
CA GLU A 370 -20.25 5.37 5.30
C GLU A 370 -20.12 5.63 6.82
N ALA A 371 -18.96 5.28 7.38
CA ALA A 371 -18.68 5.36 8.82
C ALA A 371 -18.71 6.79 9.38
N GLY A 372 -18.58 7.80 8.52
CA GLY A 372 -18.78 9.22 8.85
C GLY A 372 -20.19 9.51 9.38
N GLN A 373 -21.16 8.64 9.08
CA GLN A 373 -22.56 8.75 9.51
C GLN A 373 -22.92 7.78 10.64
N ALA A 374 -22.06 6.81 10.88
CA ALA A 374 -22.31 5.75 11.83
C ALA A 374 -22.09 6.28 13.25
N LEU A 375 -23.11 6.14 14.09
CA LEU A 375 -22.94 6.36 15.52
C LEU A 375 -21.98 5.30 16.10
N PRO A 376 -20.95 5.67 16.88
CA PRO A 376 -19.97 4.71 17.42
C PRO A 376 -20.60 3.50 18.13
N GLN A 377 -21.62 3.74 18.95
CA GLN A 377 -22.32 2.69 19.71
C GLN A 377 -23.05 1.69 18.82
N GLN A 378 -23.44 2.07 17.59
CA GLN A 378 -24.05 1.15 16.63
C GLN A 378 -23.01 0.19 16.02
N ALA A 379 -21.78 0.66 15.85
CA ALA A 379 -20.67 -0.15 15.32
C ALA A 379 -20.08 -1.10 16.36
N ALA A 380 -20.11 -0.73 17.65
CA ALA A 380 -19.44 -1.47 18.74
C ALA A 380 -19.74 -2.98 18.75
N GLY A 381 -21.02 -3.37 18.60
CA GLY A 381 -21.42 -4.78 18.61
C GLY A 381 -20.96 -5.58 17.39
N ALA A 382 -20.69 -4.92 16.26
CA ALA A 382 -20.10 -5.55 15.08
C ALA A 382 -18.57 -5.67 15.25
N VAL A 383 -17.92 -4.59 15.72
CA VAL A 383 -16.47 -4.55 15.98
C VAL A 383 -16.07 -5.63 16.98
N TRP A 384 -16.82 -5.81 18.06
CA TRP A 384 -16.57 -6.85 19.06
C TRP A 384 -16.57 -8.29 18.48
N ARG A 385 -17.33 -8.54 17.41
CA ARG A 385 -17.39 -9.86 16.74
C ARG A 385 -16.31 -10.04 15.68
N ALA A 386 -15.53 -9.02 15.36
CA ALA A 386 -14.57 -9.03 14.28
C ALA A 386 -13.12 -9.07 14.78
N LYS A 387 -12.27 -9.88 14.14
CA LYS A 387 -10.82 -9.90 14.41
C LYS A 387 -10.14 -8.63 13.90
N ARG A 388 -10.63 -8.10 12.78
CA ARG A 388 -10.08 -6.93 12.08
C ARG A 388 -11.22 -6.09 11.55
N THR A 389 -11.09 -4.77 11.68
CA THR A 389 -12.10 -3.82 11.21
C THR A 389 -11.45 -2.80 10.29
N VAL A 390 -12.06 -2.58 9.13
CA VAL A 390 -11.75 -1.48 8.22
C VAL A 390 -12.92 -0.51 8.27
N VAL A 391 -12.63 0.75 8.59
CA VAL A 391 -13.62 1.81 8.75
C VAL A 391 -13.41 2.82 7.63
N VAL A 392 -14.42 2.99 6.78
CA VAL A 392 -14.38 3.88 5.61
C VAL A 392 -15.50 4.89 5.72
N GLY A 393 -15.18 6.16 5.57
CA GLY A 393 -16.16 7.22 5.53
C GLY A 393 -15.55 8.55 5.13
N ASP A 394 -16.35 9.60 5.22
CA ASP A 394 -15.92 10.97 4.98
C ASP A 394 -16.52 11.91 6.04
N PRO A 395 -15.70 12.60 6.87
CA PRO A 395 -16.21 13.48 7.91
C PRO A 395 -16.76 14.80 7.34
N LYS A 396 -16.52 15.07 6.04
CA LYS A 396 -17.04 16.24 5.32
C LYS A 396 -18.31 15.95 4.53
N GLN A 397 -18.84 14.73 4.64
CA GLN A 397 -20.22 14.39 4.25
C GLN A 397 -21.17 14.49 5.45
N LEU A 398 -22.40 14.00 5.36
CA LEU A 398 -23.39 14.24 6.43
C LEU A 398 -23.02 13.54 7.74
N GLU A 399 -23.21 14.27 8.84
CA GLU A 399 -22.93 13.83 10.21
C GLU A 399 -23.93 12.77 10.70
N PRO A 400 -23.58 11.98 11.73
CA PRO A 400 -24.50 11.02 12.35
C PRO A 400 -25.74 11.73 12.92
N VAL A 401 -26.92 11.13 12.70
CA VAL A 401 -28.17 11.64 13.27
C VAL A 401 -28.44 10.94 14.59
N SER A 402 -28.22 11.63 15.71
CA SER A 402 -28.62 11.17 17.04
C SER A 402 -30.12 11.38 17.24
N GLY A 403 -30.80 10.35 17.78
CA GLY A 403 -32.20 10.46 18.22
C GLY A 403 -32.37 11.20 19.55
N ILE A 404 -31.27 11.50 20.24
CA ILE A 404 -31.26 12.20 21.54
C ILE A 404 -31.10 13.70 21.26
N PRO A 405 -31.97 14.58 21.80
CA PRO A 405 -31.79 16.02 21.69
C PRO A 405 -30.45 16.48 22.28
N SER A 406 -29.79 17.45 21.64
CA SER A 406 -28.47 17.93 22.04
C SER A 406 -28.42 18.49 23.46
N SER A 407 -29.53 19.05 23.96
CA SER A 407 -29.66 19.51 25.35
C SER A 407 -29.60 18.35 26.35
N VAL A 408 -30.24 17.23 26.05
CA VAL A 408 -30.23 16.01 26.88
C VAL A 408 -28.85 15.37 26.84
N GLU A 409 -28.25 15.29 25.65
CA GLU A 409 -26.88 14.79 25.47
C GLU A 409 -25.87 15.61 26.27
N GLY A 410 -25.96 16.95 26.21
CA GLY A 410 -25.08 17.84 26.98
C GLY A 410 -25.26 17.70 28.49
N ALA A 411 -26.51 17.57 28.98
CA ALA A 411 -26.79 17.37 30.39
C ALA A 411 -26.23 16.03 30.92
N LEU A 412 -26.40 14.94 30.15
CA LEU A 412 -25.82 13.64 30.48
C LEU A 412 -24.29 13.70 30.47
N ALA A 413 -23.70 14.28 29.43
CA ALA A 413 -22.25 14.41 29.33
C ALA A 413 -21.65 15.19 30.50
N GLN A 414 -22.29 16.30 30.90
CA GLN A 414 -21.88 17.07 32.07
C GLN A 414 -22.01 16.27 33.37
N SER A 415 -23.07 15.47 33.52
CA SER A 415 -23.29 14.64 34.71
C SER A 415 -22.26 13.51 34.87
N TYR A 416 -21.63 13.07 33.78
CA TYR A 416 -20.66 11.97 33.76
C TYR A 416 -19.23 12.43 33.39
N ASP A 417 -18.96 13.74 33.37
CA ASP A 417 -17.68 14.34 32.99
C ASP A 417 -17.15 13.86 31.61
N ILE A 418 -18.05 13.68 30.64
CA ILE A 418 -17.71 13.21 29.29
C ILE A 418 -17.41 14.38 28.36
N PRO A 419 -16.20 14.49 27.79
CA PRO A 419 -15.85 15.59 26.91
C PRO A 419 -16.62 15.54 25.58
N ALA A 420 -16.82 16.72 24.96
CA ALA A 420 -17.56 16.89 23.71
C ALA A 420 -17.07 16.03 22.54
N SER A 421 -15.81 15.60 22.58
CA SER A 421 -15.21 14.68 21.63
C SER A 421 -15.81 13.27 21.67
N TRP A 422 -16.57 12.91 22.70
CA TRP A 422 -17.20 11.59 22.84
C TRP A 422 -18.73 11.62 22.72
N TRP A 423 -19.30 12.77 22.37
CA TRP A 423 -20.75 12.92 22.29
C TRP A 423 -21.29 12.23 21.02
N PRO A 424 -22.21 11.25 21.12
CA PRO A 424 -22.78 10.55 19.97
C PRO A 424 -23.27 11.44 18.82
N GLY A 425 -23.81 12.62 19.10
CA GLY A 425 -24.27 13.58 18.08
C GLY A 425 -23.17 14.41 17.43
N LYS A 426 -21.93 14.34 17.92
CA LYS A 426 -20.78 15.13 17.43
C LYS A 426 -19.64 14.28 16.87
N ILE A 427 -19.65 12.97 17.13
CA ILE A 427 -18.61 12.06 16.68
C ILE A 427 -19.18 10.84 15.98
N SER A 428 -18.50 10.43 14.92
CA SER A 428 -18.83 9.24 14.14
C SER A 428 -17.85 8.10 14.44
N ALA A 429 -18.24 6.87 14.08
CA ALA A 429 -17.36 5.71 14.17
C ALA A 429 -16.06 5.91 13.38
N GLN A 430 -16.13 6.64 12.27
CA GLN A 430 -14.95 7.02 11.50
C GLN A 430 -14.01 7.93 12.27
N VAL A 431 -14.49 9.03 12.84
CA VAL A 431 -13.61 10.01 13.50
C VAL A 431 -12.85 9.35 14.66
N LEU A 432 -13.49 8.44 15.40
CA LEU A 432 -12.81 7.64 16.42
C LEU A 432 -11.76 6.70 15.82
N ALA A 433 -12.03 6.07 14.68
CA ALA A 433 -11.06 5.21 13.99
C ALA A 433 -9.86 6.01 13.47
N ASP A 434 -10.11 7.15 12.82
CA ASP A 434 -9.08 8.06 12.29
C ASP A 434 -8.13 8.53 13.39
N GLN A 435 -8.65 8.84 14.59
CA GLN A 435 -7.84 9.26 15.75
C GLN A 435 -6.85 8.20 16.25
N THR A 436 -7.02 6.93 15.86
CA THR A 436 -6.08 5.85 16.21
C THR A 436 -4.95 5.68 15.18
N MET A 437 -5.03 6.37 14.04
CA MET A 437 -4.08 6.22 12.93
C MET A 437 -2.93 7.22 13.03
N GLU A 438 -1.70 6.73 12.87
CA GLU A 438 -0.49 7.56 12.75
C GLU A 438 -0.37 8.20 11.37
N LEU A 439 -0.85 7.52 10.33
CA LEU A 439 -0.82 7.98 8.94
C LEU A 439 -2.11 8.71 8.59
N GLY A 440 -2.01 10.00 8.30
CA GLY A 440 -3.16 10.83 8.00
C GLY A 440 -2.80 12.25 7.62
N THR A 441 -3.82 13.10 7.55
CA THR A 441 -3.66 14.55 7.34
C THR A 441 -4.77 15.32 8.03
N TRP A 442 -4.65 16.65 8.04
CA TRP A 442 -5.65 17.55 8.58
C TRP A 442 -6.53 18.13 7.48
N LEU A 443 -7.84 18.02 7.65
CA LEU A 443 -8.83 18.73 6.83
C LEU A 443 -9.37 19.95 7.58
N PRO A 444 -9.68 21.06 6.88
CA PRO A 444 -10.24 22.26 7.50
C PRO A 444 -11.61 21.97 8.11
N ASP A 445 -11.86 22.40 9.35
CA ASP A 445 -13.13 22.23 10.06
C ASP A 445 -13.60 23.54 10.69
N VAL A 446 -14.89 23.84 10.59
CA VAL A 446 -15.43 25.14 10.99
C VAL A 446 -15.57 25.24 12.50
N GLU A 447 -15.93 24.14 13.16
CA GLU A 447 -16.12 24.12 14.62
C GLU A 447 -14.82 23.83 15.35
N LYS A 448 -13.99 22.93 14.80
CA LYS A 448 -12.77 22.42 15.44
C LYS A 448 -11.48 23.05 14.91
N GLY A 449 -11.57 23.92 13.90
CA GLY A 449 -10.42 24.43 13.14
C GLY A 449 -9.90 23.40 12.13
N GLN A 450 -9.56 22.20 12.59
CA GLN A 450 -9.16 21.07 11.74
C GLN A 450 -9.69 19.74 12.27
N VAL A 451 -9.80 18.75 11.39
CA VAL A 451 -10.13 17.35 11.73
C VAL A 451 -9.08 16.41 11.13
N TRP A 452 -8.58 15.48 11.94
CA TRP A 452 -7.65 14.45 11.51
C TRP A 452 -8.39 13.38 10.71
N VAL A 453 -7.83 12.98 9.57
CA VAL A 453 -8.34 11.87 8.74
C VAL A 453 -7.23 10.87 8.46
N GLY A 454 -7.50 9.59 8.68
CA GLY A 454 -6.55 8.50 8.43
C GLY A 454 -6.56 8.12 6.95
N CYS A 455 -5.37 7.92 6.37
CA CYS A 455 -5.18 7.39 5.01
C CYS A 455 -6.18 7.92 3.94
N PRO A 456 -6.30 9.25 3.73
CA PRO A 456 -7.33 9.81 2.85
C PRO A 456 -7.11 9.42 1.39
N LEU A 457 -8.21 9.08 0.69
CA LEU A 457 -8.20 8.88 -0.77
C LEU A 457 -8.47 10.20 -1.48
N ARG A 458 -7.47 10.72 -2.20
CA ARG A 458 -7.51 12.09 -2.76
C ARG A 458 -8.03 12.17 -4.18
N VAL A 459 -7.90 11.11 -4.97
CA VAL A 459 -8.31 11.14 -6.38
C VAL A 459 -9.82 10.99 -6.53
N HIS A 460 -10.44 12.02 -7.10
CA HIS A 460 -11.84 12.04 -7.43
C HIS A 460 -12.08 11.68 -8.90
N ARG A 461 -12.84 10.60 -9.15
CA ARG A 461 -13.11 10.08 -10.51
C ARG A 461 -14.57 10.20 -10.98
N ARG A 462 -15.44 10.81 -10.17
CA ARG A 462 -16.91 10.82 -10.40
C ARG A 462 -17.41 12.10 -11.10
N CYS A 463 -17.13 13.26 -10.53
CA CYS A 463 -17.67 14.55 -10.93
C CYS A 463 -16.81 15.23 -12.01
N ASP A 464 -17.47 15.87 -12.97
CA ASP A 464 -16.84 16.87 -13.84
C ASP A 464 -16.70 18.21 -13.10
N ASP A 465 -15.91 19.13 -13.66
CA ASP A 465 -15.95 20.53 -13.26
C ASP A 465 -17.25 21.20 -13.74
N PRO A 466 -17.79 22.17 -12.98
CA PRO A 466 -17.22 22.75 -11.76
C PRO A 466 -17.55 22.00 -10.47
N MET A 467 -18.31 20.88 -10.50
CA MET A 467 -18.73 20.17 -9.29
C MET A 467 -17.54 19.67 -8.47
N PHE A 468 -16.50 19.17 -9.14
CA PHE A 468 -15.23 18.82 -8.49
C PHE A 468 -14.60 20.03 -7.80
N SER A 469 -14.33 21.11 -8.53
CA SER A 469 -13.71 22.32 -7.96
C SER A 469 -14.51 22.92 -6.82
N ILE A 470 -15.85 22.99 -6.94
CA ILE A 470 -16.74 23.44 -5.86
C ILE A 470 -16.55 22.59 -4.61
N SER A 471 -16.65 21.26 -4.73
CA SER A 471 -16.53 20.32 -3.62
C SER A 471 -15.15 20.41 -2.95
N ASN A 472 -14.07 20.42 -3.75
CA ASN A 472 -12.69 20.51 -3.27
C ASN A 472 -12.45 21.80 -2.48
N ASN A 473 -12.96 22.93 -2.98
CA ASN A 473 -12.81 24.24 -2.35
C ASN A 473 -13.60 24.37 -1.04
N ILE A 474 -14.87 23.93 -1.00
CA ILE A 474 -15.72 24.17 0.17
C ILE A 474 -15.52 23.17 1.31
N ALA A 475 -15.03 21.95 1.01
CA ALA A 475 -15.00 20.86 1.98
C ALA A 475 -13.61 20.28 2.24
N TYR A 476 -12.69 20.30 1.26
CA TYR A 476 -11.42 19.57 1.35
C TYR A 476 -10.17 20.45 1.26
N GLY A 477 -10.33 21.78 1.22
CA GLY A 477 -9.21 22.72 1.26
C GLY A 477 -8.25 22.62 0.06
N GLY A 478 -8.75 22.18 -1.10
CA GLY A 478 -7.92 21.99 -2.30
C GLY A 478 -7.12 20.68 -2.33
N LEU A 479 -7.28 19.79 -1.33
CA LEU A 479 -6.48 18.56 -1.21
C LEU A 479 -6.78 17.51 -2.31
N MET A 480 -7.98 17.52 -2.89
CA MET A 480 -8.39 16.50 -3.86
C MET A 480 -7.70 16.68 -5.22
N VAL A 481 -7.53 15.58 -5.93
CA VAL A 481 -6.95 15.51 -7.29
C VAL A 481 -8.03 15.07 -8.28
N HIS A 482 -8.12 15.73 -9.44
CA HIS A 482 -9.12 15.38 -10.46
C HIS A 482 -8.62 14.22 -11.33
N GLY A 483 -9.19 13.03 -11.13
CA GLY A 483 -8.80 11.83 -11.87
C GLY A 483 -9.77 11.42 -12.96
N LYS A 484 -10.79 12.24 -13.25
CA LYS A 484 -11.77 11.94 -14.28
C LYS A 484 -11.34 12.57 -15.61
N LYS A 485 -11.30 11.77 -16.67
CA LYS A 485 -11.12 12.31 -18.02
C LYS A 485 -12.32 13.19 -18.39
N GLN A 486 -12.06 14.31 -19.05
CA GLN A 486 -13.09 15.25 -19.46
C GLN A 486 -14.19 14.53 -20.25
N SER A 487 -15.43 14.61 -19.75
CA SER A 487 -16.58 14.00 -20.43
C SER A 487 -17.13 14.96 -21.49
N THR A 488 -17.38 14.47 -22.70
CA THR A 488 -18.13 15.21 -23.71
C THR A 488 -19.61 15.05 -23.40
N SER A 489 -20.33 16.17 -23.29
CA SER A 489 -21.76 16.17 -23.02
C SER A 489 -22.46 17.16 -23.93
N CYS A 490 -23.59 16.75 -24.50
CA CYS A 490 -24.49 17.63 -25.25
C CYS A 490 -25.40 18.46 -24.34
N LEU A 491 -25.35 18.25 -23.02
CA LEU A 491 -26.16 18.97 -22.05
C LEU A 491 -25.63 20.40 -21.84
N PRO A 492 -26.52 21.38 -21.55
CA PRO A 492 -26.10 22.72 -21.17
C PRO A 492 -25.08 22.68 -20.04
N ASP A 493 -24.10 23.57 -20.07
CA ASP A 493 -23.09 23.67 -19.01
C ASP A 493 -23.74 23.93 -17.65
N SER A 494 -23.09 23.42 -16.59
CA SER A 494 -23.53 23.63 -15.22
C SER A 494 -23.71 25.13 -14.94
N GLY A 495 -24.80 25.49 -14.26
CA GLY A 495 -25.14 26.90 -14.09
C GLY A 495 -26.21 27.17 -13.04
N TRP A 496 -26.32 28.43 -12.68
CA TRP A 496 -27.29 28.94 -11.72
C TRP A 496 -28.42 29.66 -12.45
N LEU A 497 -29.66 29.19 -12.28
CA LEU A 497 -30.87 29.87 -12.71
C LEU A 497 -31.37 30.77 -11.58
N ASP A 498 -31.11 32.07 -11.70
CA ASP A 498 -31.49 33.06 -10.69
C ASP A 498 -33.01 33.30 -10.73
N VAL A 499 -33.68 32.92 -9.64
CA VAL A 499 -35.15 33.02 -9.52
C VAL A 499 -35.50 33.81 -8.28
N LYS A 500 -36.12 34.98 -8.47
CA LYS A 500 -36.62 35.82 -7.38
C LYS A 500 -38.02 35.36 -6.97
N GLY A 501 -38.10 34.81 -5.76
CA GLY A 501 -39.37 34.34 -5.20
C GLY A 501 -40.29 35.50 -4.82
N LYS A 502 -41.58 35.36 -5.11
CA LYS A 502 -42.61 36.30 -4.63
C LYS A 502 -43.59 35.64 -3.68
N SER A 503 -43.75 34.32 -3.79
CA SER A 503 -44.69 33.53 -2.99
C SER A 503 -44.03 32.29 -2.41
N CYS A 504 -44.31 31.99 -1.14
CA CYS A 504 -43.74 30.83 -0.46
C CYS A 504 -44.76 30.06 0.39
N GLU A 505 -44.66 28.72 0.39
CA GLU A 505 -45.39 27.79 1.26
C GLU A 505 -44.36 27.00 2.07
N GLY A 506 -44.17 27.35 3.35
CA GLY A 506 -43.04 26.83 4.11
C GLY A 506 -41.70 27.32 3.53
N ASN A 507 -40.83 26.40 3.12
CA ASN A 507 -39.58 26.72 2.39
C ASN A 507 -39.72 26.64 0.87
N TRP A 508 -40.87 26.19 0.36
CA TRP A 508 -41.11 26.07 -1.07
C TRP A 508 -41.40 27.44 -1.70
N ILE A 509 -40.67 27.79 -2.75
CA ILE A 509 -40.86 29.01 -3.54
C ILE A 509 -41.58 28.63 -4.83
N ALA A 510 -42.75 29.22 -5.10
CA ALA A 510 -43.57 28.81 -6.23
C ALA A 510 -42.87 29.05 -7.57
N GLU A 511 -42.17 30.19 -7.68
CA GLU A 511 -41.47 30.59 -8.91
C GLU A 511 -40.28 29.66 -9.21
N GLU A 512 -39.55 29.18 -8.18
CA GLU A 512 -38.51 28.16 -8.36
C GLU A 512 -39.11 26.85 -8.89
N GLY A 513 -40.30 26.47 -8.40
CA GLY A 513 -41.02 25.29 -8.88
C GLY A 513 -41.37 25.35 -10.37
N THR A 514 -41.86 26.50 -10.85
CA THR A 514 -42.14 26.73 -12.27
C THR A 514 -40.86 26.66 -13.11
N ALA A 515 -39.76 27.21 -12.60
CA ALA A 515 -38.47 27.16 -13.27
C ALA A 515 -37.92 25.73 -13.38
N VAL A 516 -38.05 24.92 -12.32
CA VAL A 516 -37.72 23.49 -12.34
C VAL A 516 -38.51 22.75 -13.41
N GLU A 517 -39.82 22.96 -13.47
CA GLU A 517 -40.67 22.29 -14.46
C GLU A 517 -40.24 22.61 -15.90
N LYS A 518 -40.02 23.90 -16.21
CA LYS A 518 -39.51 24.32 -17.52
C LYS A 518 -38.19 23.63 -17.85
N LEU A 519 -37.23 23.65 -16.92
CA LEU A 519 -35.92 23.02 -17.10
C LEU A 519 -36.05 21.51 -17.38
N LEU A 520 -36.87 20.79 -16.62
CA LEU A 520 -37.06 19.35 -16.80
C LEU A 520 -37.66 18.99 -18.17
N LEU A 521 -38.65 19.77 -18.63
CA LEU A 521 -39.22 19.58 -19.95
C LEU A 521 -38.17 19.86 -21.04
N THR A 522 -37.40 20.95 -20.92
CA THR A 522 -36.31 21.25 -21.84
C THR A 522 -35.26 20.13 -21.90
N LEU A 523 -34.78 19.64 -20.75
CA LEU A 523 -33.81 18.55 -20.70
C LEU A 523 -34.34 17.26 -21.35
N LYS A 524 -35.62 16.96 -21.18
CA LYS A 524 -36.25 15.78 -21.76
C LYS A 524 -36.48 15.92 -23.26
N GLU A 525 -37.06 17.05 -23.69
CA GLU A 525 -37.53 17.24 -25.07
C GLU A 525 -36.41 17.65 -26.03
N GLN A 526 -35.46 18.48 -25.58
CA GLN A 526 -34.40 19.02 -26.44
C GLN A 526 -33.09 18.26 -26.32
N TYR A 527 -32.79 17.74 -25.13
CA TYR A 527 -31.54 17.04 -24.86
C TYR A 527 -31.70 15.53 -24.66
N GLY A 528 -32.93 15.01 -24.73
CA GLY A 528 -33.21 13.58 -24.69
C GLY A 528 -32.77 12.87 -23.42
N ILE A 529 -32.65 13.58 -22.29
CA ILE A 529 -32.14 12.96 -21.05
C ILE A 529 -33.09 11.87 -20.54
N ALA A 530 -32.54 10.73 -20.13
CA ALA A 530 -33.33 9.67 -19.54
C ALA A 530 -33.90 10.13 -18.18
N PRO A 531 -35.17 9.79 -17.86
CA PRO A 531 -35.76 10.03 -16.54
C PRO A 531 -34.93 9.53 -15.36
N ASP A 532 -34.18 8.44 -15.58
CA ASP A 532 -33.33 7.82 -14.58
C ASP A 532 -31.99 8.56 -14.39
N ASP A 533 -31.62 9.51 -15.25
CA ASP A 533 -30.34 10.24 -15.21
C ASP A 533 -30.40 11.63 -14.57
N VAL A 534 -31.59 12.07 -14.16
CA VAL A 534 -31.80 13.33 -13.45
C VAL A 534 -32.19 13.08 -12.00
N PHE A 535 -31.67 13.91 -11.12
CA PHE A 535 -31.91 13.80 -9.70
C PHE A 535 -32.24 15.15 -9.08
N LEU A 536 -33.38 15.25 -8.40
CA LEU A 536 -33.88 16.49 -7.85
C LEU A 536 -33.61 16.53 -6.34
N ILE A 537 -32.89 17.55 -5.89
CA ILE A 537 -32.47 17.68 -4.50
C ILE A 537 -32.93 19.04 -3.96
N SER A 538 -33.36 19.05 -2.70
CA SER A 538 -33.52 20.28 -1.93
C SER A 538 -33.01 20.10 -0.49
N PRO A 539 -32.54 21.16 0.20
CA PRO A 539 -32.23 21.09 1.63
C PRO A 539 -33.48 20.76 2.48
N PHE A 540 -34.67 21.12 2.01
CA PHE A 540 -35.90 21.11 2.81
C PHE A 540 -36.88 19.99 2.43
N LYS A 541 -37.54 19.40 3.44
CA LYS A 541 -38.45 18.24 3.27
C LYS A 541 -39.72 18.59 2.50
N ASP A 542 -40.30 19.75 2.78
CA ASP A 542 -41.46 20.32 2.09
C ASP A 542 -41.17 20.58 0.61
N CYS A 543 -40.02 21.18 0.29
CA CYS A 543 -39.56 21.34 -1.09
C CYS A 543 -39.39 19.99 -1.80
N ALA A 544 -38.70 19.04 -1.17
CA ALA A 544 -38.52 17.70 -1.73
C ALA A 544 -39.85 16.99 -2.03
N MET A 545 -40.87 17.19 -1.20
CA MET A 545 -42.21 16.63 -1.44
C MET A 545 -42.88 17.24 -2.67
N LYS A 546 -42.78 18.56 -2.87
CA LYS A 546 -43.32 19.24 -4.06
C LYS A 546 -42.55 18.83 -5.32
N LEU A 547 -41.22 18.70 -5.24
CA LEU A 547 -40.38 18.20 -6.33
C LEU A 547 -40.75 16.78 -6.76
N ARG A 548 -41.12 15.87 -5.84
CA ARG A 548 -41.57 14.51 -6.21
C ARG A 548 -42.82 14.53 -7.08
N LYS A 549 -43.75 15.45 -6.78
CA LYS A 549 -44.97 15.65 -7.58
C LYS A 549 -44.61 16.18 -8.96
N LEU A 550 -43.72 17.17 -9.04
CA LEU A 550 -43.21 17.72 -10.30
C LEU A 550 -42.51 16.65 -11.14
N ALA A 551 -41.60 15.88 -10.56
CA ALA A 551 -40.91 14.79 -11.24
C ALA A 551 -41.90 13.81 -11.88
N SER A 552 -42.91 13.38 -11.11
CA SER A 552 -43.94 12.46 -11.62
C SER A 552 -44.74 13.09 -12.77
N ARG A 553 -45.06 14.38 -12.68
CA ARG A 553 -45.81 15.12 -13.72
C ARG A 553 -45.01 15.30 -15.01
N THR A 554 -43.70 15.52 -14.92
CA THR A 554 -42.81 15.72 -16.08
C THR A 554 -42.24 14.41 -16.64
N GLY A 555 -42.54 13.27 -16.00
CA GLY A 555 -42.11 11.93 -16.43
C GLY A 555 -40.73 11.51 -15.90
N PHE A 556 -40.20 12.22 -14.91
CA PHE A 556 -39.01 11.85 -14.15
C PHE A 556 -39.35 10.95 -12.96
N ARG A 557 -38.36 10.23 -12.40
CA ARG A 557 -38.63 9.29 -11.31
C ARG A 557 -38.75 9.99 -9.96
N SER A 558 -39.87 9.77 -9.28
CA SER A 558 -40.10 10.25 -7.90
C SER A 558 -39.13 9.65 -6.87
N ASN A 559 -38.65 8.42 -7.09
CA ASN A 559 -37.64 7.78 -6.23
C ASN A 559 -36.22 8.37 -6.41
N ARG A 560 -36.05 9.24 -7.41
CA ARG A 560 -34.87 10.07 -7.70
C ARG A 560 -35.07 11.53 -7.28
N THR A 561 -35.86 11.73 -6.23
CA THR A 561 -36.12 13.06 -5.65
C THR A 561 -36.17 12.98 -4.12
N GLY A 562 -35.45 13.86 -3.45
CA GLY A 562 -35.41 13.85 -1.99
C GLY A 562 -34.68 15.03 -1.37
N THR A 563 -34.56 14.99 -0.04
CA THR A 563 -33.63 15.86 0.66
C THR A 563 -32.21 15.32 0.54
N VAL A 564 -31.22 16.19 0.72
CA VAL A 564 -29.79 15.82 0.75
C VAL A 564 -29.49 14.58 1.61
N HIS A 565 -30.19 14.43 2.74
CA HIS A 565 -30.05 13.28 3.65
C HIS A 565 -30.61 11.97 3.09
N THR A 566 -31.76 12.03 2.41
CA THR A 566 -32.42 10.83 1.86
C THR A 566 -31.79 10.32 0.56
N THR A 567 -30.84 11.09 0.02
CA THR A 567 -30.22 10.85 -1.28
C THR A 567 -28.76 10.45 -1.19
N GLN A 568 -28.28 10.10 0.00
CA GLN A 568 -26.94 9.60 0.20
C GLN A 568 -26.65 8.32 -0.59
N GLY A 569 -25.43 8.22 -1.14
CA GLY A 569 -24.98 7.06 -1.93
C GLY A 569 -25.64 6.95 -3.31
N LYS A 570 -26.48 7.90 -3.71
CA LYS A 570 -27.11 7.95 -5.04
C LYS A 570 -26.49 9.05 -5.88
N GLU A 571 -26.27 8.75 -7.16
CA GLU A 571 -25.67 9.66 -8.13
C GLU A 571 -26.49 9.70 -9.43
N ALA A 572 -26.30 10.76 -10.21
CA ALA A 572 -26.99 10.97 -11.48
C ALA A 572 -26.10 11.71 -12.47
N ALA A 573 -26.41 11.64 -13.77
CA ALA A 573 -25.72 12.46 -14.76
C ALA A 573 -25.94 13.95 -14.44
N VAL A 574 -27.19 14.30 -14.12
CA VAL A 574 -27.62 15.67 -13.82
C VAL A 574 -28.23 15.74 -12.42
N VAL A 575 -27.81 16.74 -11.64
CA VAL A 575 -28.50 17.13 -10.40
C VAL A 575 -29.13 18.51 -10.59
N VAL A 576 -30.40 18.61 -10.23
CA VAL A 576 -31.09 19.89 -10.07
C VAL A 576 -31.23 20.17 -8.57
N LEU A 577 -30.48 21.16 -8.08
CA LEU A 577 -30.51 21.60 -6.70
C LEU A 577 -31.43 22.81 -6.57
N VAL A 578 -32.56 22.62 -5.88
CA VAL A 578 -33.56 23.65 -5.63
C VAL A 578 -33.40 24.16 -4.21
N LEU A 579 -32.94 25.40 -4.09
CA LEU A 579 -32.50 25.97 -2.82
C LEU A 579 -33.68 26.29 -1.90
N GLY A 580 -34.74 26.89 -2.42
CA GLY A 580 -35.88 27.36 -1.64
C GLY A 580 -35.47 28.28 -0.49
N GLY A 581 -36.19 28.15 0.62
CA GLY A 581 -35.96 28.90 1.86
C GLY A 581 -36.94 30.04 2.00
N ASN A 582 -37.68 30.03 3.11
CA ASN A 582 -38.77 30.97 3.37
C ASN A 582 -38.37 32.44 3.17
N ILE A 583 -39.14 33.18 2.37
CA ILE A 583 -38.85 34.58 2.02
C ILE A 583 -39.01 35.50 3.24
N GLN A 584 -39.89 35.14 4.17
CA GLN A 584 -40.19 35.90 5.39
C GLN A 584 -39.28 35.55 6.58
N LYS A 585 -38.52 34.43 6.51
CA LYS A 585 -37.70 33.92 7.61
C LYS A 585 -36.30 33.52 7.13
N ASN A 586 -35.29 34.32 7.49
CA ASN A 586 -33.89 34.06 7.10
C ASN A 586 -33.26 32.83 7.77
N GLY A 587 -33.81 32.33 8.89
CA GLY A 587 -33.21 31.22 9.66
C GLY A 587 -33.03 29.92 8.87
N ALA A 588 -33.92 29.63 7.91
CA ALA A 588 -33.84 28.42 7.08
C ALA A 588 -32.59 28.41 6.17
N LYS A 589 -32.24 29.56 5.59
CA LYS A 589 -31.06 29.72 4.72
C LYS A 589 -29.77 29.62 5.52
N SER A 590 -29.72 30.29 6.68
CA SER A 590 -28.58 30.20 7.60
C SER A 590 -28.33 28.78 8.09
N TRP A 591 -29.38 28.00 8.39
CA TRP A 591 -29.24 26.60 8.74
C TRP A 591 -28.63 25.78 7.60
N ALA A 592 -29.18 25.90 6.39
CA ALA A 592 -28.70 25.15 5.22
C ALA A 592 -27.25 25.48 4.84
N ALA A 593 -26.79 26.70 5.17
CA ALA A 593 -25.44 27.18 4.92
C ALA A 593 -24.50 27.14 6.14
N SER A 594 -24.92 26.51 7.25
CA SER A 594 -24.12 26.47 8.49
C SER A 594 -22.82 25.67 8.35
N LYS A 595 -22.87 24.55 7.61
CA LYS A 595 -21.75 23.63 7.37
C LYS A 595 -21.62 23.32 5.88
N PRO A 596 -20.41 22.99 5.37
CA PRO A 596 -20.23 22.66 3.96
C PRO A 596 -20.90 21.32 3.59
N ASN A 597 -21.11 20.43 4.55
CA ASN A 597 -21.49 19.02 4.36
C ASN A 597 -22.76 18.86 3.51
N LEU A 598 -23.77 19.72 3.72
CA LEU A 598 -25.03 19.66 2.98
C LEU A 598 -24.82 20.02 1.50
N LEU A 599 -24.11 21.11 1.23
CA LEU A 599 -23.82 21.56 -0.12
C LEU A 599 -22.84 20.59 -0.82
N ASN A 600 -21.81 20.14 -0.12
CA ASN A 600 -20.83 19.16 -0.61
C ASN A 600 -21.53 17.88 -1.09
N VAL A 601 -22.46 17.36 -0.30
CA VAL A 601 -23.22 16.16 -0.68
C VAL A 601 -24.14 16.43 -1.87
N ALA A 602 -24.81 17.57 -1.93
CA ALA A 602 -25.68 17.90 -3.07
C ALA A 602 -24.90 18.03 -4.39
N VAL A 603 -23.76 18.75 -4.36
CA VAL A 603 -22.91 18.99 -5.52
C VAL A 603 -22.25 17.69 -6.00
N SER A 604 -21.70 16.89 -5.10
CA SER A 604 -21.00 15.64 -5.41
C SER A 604 -21.91 14.49 -5.92
N ARG A 605 -23.24 14.69 -5.95
CA ARG A 605 -24.19 13.74 -6.57
C ARG A 605 -24.26 13.89 -8.09
N ALA A 606 -23.83 15.03 -8.64
CA ALA A 606 -23.80 15.29 -10.07
C ALA A 606 -22.53 14.75 -10.71
N ARG A 607 -22.69 13.82 -11.66
CA ARG A 607 -21.55 13.30 -12.44
C ARG A 607 -21.13 14.25 -13.56
N GLN A 608 -22.08 14.87 -14.24
CA GLN A 608 -21.81 15.68 -15.45
C GLN A 608 -22.30 17.11 -15.37
N ARG A 609 -23.52 17.35 -14.87
CA ARG A 609 -24.09 18.71 -14.78
C ARG A 609 -24.77 18.97 -13.45
N LEU A 610 -24.60 20.20 -12.97
CA LEU A 610 -25.28 20.75 -11.82
C LEU A 610 -26.07 21.98 -12.24
N TYR A 611 -27.38 21.96 -11.99
CA TYR A 611 -28.25 23.12 -12.17
C TYR A 611 -28.77 23.57 -10.81
N VAL A 612 -28.46 24.80 -10.44
CA VAL A 612 -28.89 25.40 -9.17
C VAL A 612 -30.02 26.37 -9.44
N ILE A 613 -31.12 26.26 -8.68
CA ILE A 613 -32.29 27.13 -8.81
C ILE A 613 -32.56 27.81 -7.48
N GLY A 614 -32.58 29.14 -7.50
CA GLY A 614 -32.92 29.98 -6.37
C GLY A 614 -32.36 31.39 -6.50
N GLU A 615 -32.73 32.28 -5.58
CA GLU A 615 -32.34 33.70 -5.62
C GLU A 615 -30.85 33.88 -5.28
N ARG A 616 -30.03 34.08 -6.31
CA ARG A 616 -28.57 34.08 -6.23
C ARG A 616 -28.03 35.12 -5.25
N SER A 617 -28.56 36.34 -5.31
CA SER A 617 -28.15 37.48 -4.47
C SER A 617 -28.40 37.27 -2.97
N LEU A 618 -29.31 36.36 -2.59
CA LEU A 618 -29.57 36.02 -1.20
C LEU A 618 -28.64 34.91 -0.72
N TRP A 619 -28.43 33.89 -1.56
CA TRP A 619 -27.63 32.73 -1.20
C TRP A 619 -26.12 33.03 -1.22
N GLU A 620 -25.63 33.85 -2.14
CA GLU A 620 -24.19 34.14 -2.25
C GLU A 620 -23.60 34.88 -1.04
N LYS A 621 -24.44 35.47 -0.18
CA LYS A 621 -24.03 36.10 1.08
C LYS A 621 -23.59 35.09 2.14
N HIS A 622 -23.86 33.81 1.94
CA HIS A 622 -23.47 32.74 2.85
C HIS A 622 -22.16 32.08 2.41
N ALA A 623 -21.28 31.72 3.36
CA ALA A 623 -19.90 31.32 3.12
C ALA A 623 -19.71 30.32 1.96
N TYR A 624 -20.33 29.13 2.00
CA TYR A 624 -20.12 28.11 0.97
C TYR A 624 -20.86 28.40 -0.35
N PHE A 625 -21.94 29.15 -0.27
CA PHE A 625 -22.76 29.53 -1.43
C PHE A 625 -22.13 30.69 -2.20
N SER A 626 -21.25 31.48 -1.58
CA SER A 626 -20.40 32.45 -2.27
C SER A 626 -19.44 31.76 -3.25
N SER A 627 -18.78 30.68 -2.82
CA SER A 627 -17.96 29.82 -3.69
C SER A 627 -18.81 29.18 -4.78
N LEU A 628 -19.98 28.62 -4.45
CA LEU A 628 -20.92 28.07 -5.44
C LEU A 628 -21.31 29.11 -6.50
N SER A 629 -21.62 30.34 -6.09
CA SER A 629 -21.97 31.46 -6.97
C SER A 629 -20.79 31.79 -7.89
N ARG A 630 -19.57 31.89 -7.35
CA ARG A 630 -18.37 32.22 -8.15
C ARG A 630 -18.05 31.16 -9.22
N GLU A 631 -18.15 29.89 -8.87
CA GLU A 631 -17.84 28.77 -9.78
C GLU A 631 -18.97 28.52 -10.80
N LEU A 632 -20.22 28.91 -10.49
CA LEU A 632 -21.36 28.76 -11.41
C LEU A 632 -21.68 30.07 -12.13
N GLY A 633 -21.51 30.04 -13.46
CA GLY A 633 -22.06 31.05 -14.34
C GLY A 633 -23.61 31.07 -14.34
N PRO A 634 -24.24 32.08 -14.96
CA PRO A 634 -25.66 32.02 -15.25
C PRO A 634 -25.94 30.80 -16.12
N LEU A 635 -27.02 30.06 -15.82
CA LEU A 635 -27.47 28.99 -16.70
C LEU A 635 -27.94 29.64 -18.02
N GLN A 636 -27.09 29.59 -19.05
CA GLN A 636 -27.38 30.22 -20.33
C GLN A 636 -28.51 29.44 -21.03
N GLU A 637 -29.67 30.08 -21.22
CA GLU A 637 -30.73 29.58 -22.10
C GLU A 637 -30.31 29.68 -23.59
N LYS A 638 -29.11 29.22 -23.98
CA LYS A 638 -28.76 29.06 -25.40
C LYS A 638 -29.53 27.84 -25.96
N MET A 639 -30.84 28.02 -26.11
CA MET A 639 -31.74 27.22 -26.92
C MET A 639 -31.45 27.54 -28.40
N HIS A 640 -30.28 27.15 -28.91
CA HIS A 640 -30.01 27.29 -30.34
C HIS A 640 -30.77 26.22 -31.13
N LYS A 641 -31.72 26.69 -31.94
CA LYS A 641 -32.26 25.98 -33.09
C LYS A 641 -31.11 25.47 -33.99
N ASN A 642 -31.32 24.28 -34.53
CA ASN A 642 -30.67 23.70 -35.71
C ASN A 642 -29.25 23.14 -35.53
N ALA A 643 -29.19 21.82 -35.40
CA ALA A 643 -28.32 21.02 -36.27
C ALA A 643 -29.22 20.01 -37.02
N VAL A 644 -29.98 20.53 -37.99
CA VAL A 644 -30.44 19.72 -39.11
C VAL A 644 -29.16 19.34 -39.85
N THR A 645 -28.75 18.09 -39.71
CA THR A 645 -27.91 17.46 -40.73
C THR A 645 -28.88 16.92 -41.77
N GLU A 646 -28.97 17.65 -42.89
CA GLU A 646 -29.51 17.14 -44.16
C GLU A 646 -28.66 15.94 -44.63
N PRO A 647 -29.24 15.06 -45.46
CA PRO A 647 -29.05 13.60 -45.43
C PRO A 647 -27.67 13.07 -45.81
#